data_AF-A0A961DAA8-F1
#
_entry.id   AF-A0A961DAA8-F1
#
_cell.length_a   1.000
_cell.length_b   1.000
_cell.length_c   1.000
_cell.angle_alpha   90.00
_cell.angle_beta   90.00
_cell.angle_gamma   90.00
#
_symmetry.space_group_name_H-M   'P 1'
#
loop_
_entity.id
_entity.type
_entity.pdbx_description
1 polymer ?
#
loop_
_entity_poly.entity_id
_entity_poly.type
_entity_poly.pdbx_seq_one_letter_code
_entity_poly.pdbx_strand_id
1 'polypeptide(L)'
;MKRLLLVLVLAGLSSASAQVLPGSSGGTAAPPPSTGSSSSGSGGEKKSDGQLLGGLLPAVDPGSENVSWDGKLWNVSNNRMMRSRFEVYLTTPEANSAEDQAYRDVMAQIMELLAPTHKPAPELMKAYALLPEAGTAKIDGGLCNAVANAIWDVWTSQKRVGERRLANEEMLKRRKQLEWNAEMGMNNSQLAPPGSGSGGKGAQGQQQANQNAQTNSAAVGRTSGYIKGIAEIEARMKMNETAMGLSEITSKTQFQALIIQMFLQRRFEHAVIACRFYPHLFRDGDSVLQLDKDSDVQKALASSFGVPPTVSMIDGLSLEAIRTVDEALVAFQQLVLRGDLYSASNRLLEAFGVGEYLPRVRRLPMSEKVKVLDFVRDSNQLLSFLEMRDFGEAEKVVVRLRTAAKDFDYAKPQAAIETARTISEMRLQAARAAAVKGDQVAYASEIKAAAEIWPTNPKLRELSNMVGQNSDVQAQALMDFDRLVSQRNYRQIYNDKARFLAASINDPARQVQLSKVLNDMGEVEMVIHGATETARSSPAQAWEMVEKKALQFPDDPELTRLRADLGVKASDFVSAIEHGRQHEEKRQIGSALSWYLKARRMHPPSEFARDGVKRLVEVVKNGDQPPEAAPGSVETTSAVNN
;
A
#
# COMPACT_ATOMS: atom_id res chain seq x y z
N MET A 1 26.82 -13.12 24.21
CA MET A 1 26.22 -13.62 25.46
C MET A 1 24.84 -13.00 25.63
N LYS A 2 23.87 -13.84 26.01
CA LYS A 2 22.54 -13.57 26.61
C LYS A 2 21.52 -12.75 25.82
N ARG A 3 20.69 -13.53 25.09
CA ARG A 3 19.27 -13.29 24.80
C ARG A 3 18.47 -13.11 26.10
N LEU A 4 17.40 -12.31 26.07
CA LEU A 4 16.15 -12.67 26.75
C LEU A 4 14.92 -11.98 26.13
N LEU A 5 13.92 -12.81 25.85
CA LEU A 5 12.53 -12.52 25.48
C LEU A 5 11.73 -12.01 26.69
N LEU A 6 10.73 -11.13 26.49
CA LEU A 6 9.45 -11.13 27.22
C LEU A 6 8.43 -10.21 26.49
N VAL A 7 7.45 -10.76 25.77
CA VAL A 7 6.07 -11.14 26.19
C VAL A 7 5.13 -9.95 26.39
N LEU A 8 4.04 -10.02 25.64
CA LEU A 8 2.92 -9.10 25.46
C LEU A 8 1.80 -9.54 26.41
N VAL A 9 1.30 -8.67 27.29
CA VAL A 9 0.05 -8.87 28.06
C VAL A 9 -0.75 -7.57 28.11
N LEU A 10 -2.05 -7.72 27.89
CA LEU A 10 -3.12 -6.72 27.85
C LEU A 10 -3.45 -6.07 29.21
N ALA A 11 -4.00 -4.86 29.10
CA ALA A 11 -5.05 -4.21 29.91
C ALA A 11 -4.70 -3.54 31.26
N GLY A 12 -5.20 -2.31 31.42
CA GLY A 12 -5.40 -1.66 32.73
C GLY A 12 -5.43 -0.14 32.67
N LEU A 13 -6.64 0.44 32.70
CA LEU A 13 -6.93 1.86 32.95
C LEU A 13 -6.17 2.40 34.18
N SER A 14 -5.70 3.66 34.13
CA SER A 14 -5.82 4.70 35.19
C SER A 14 -4.86 5.88 35.01
N SER A 15 -5.44 7.09 35.01
CA SER A 15 -4.93 8.32 35.68
C SER A 15 -3.62 8.95 35.23
N ALA A 16 -3.69 9.90 34.29
CA ALA A 16 -2.64 10.90 34.09
C ALA A 16 -2.78 12.02 35.11
N SER A 17 -1.88 12.04 36.11
CA SER A 17 -1.62 13.20 36.97
C SER A 17 -0.79 14.24 36.22
N ALA A 18 -1.19 15.51 36.35
CA ALA A 18 -0.53 16.69 35.81
C ALA A 18 0.91 16.85 36.33
N GLN A 19 1.85 17.15 35.44
CA GLN A 19 3.13 17.77 35.78
C GLN A 19 3.45 18.91 34.82
N VAL A 20 3.74 20.05 35.43
CA VAL A 20 4.03 21.37 34.85
C VAL A 20 5.54 21.46 34.54
N LEU A 21 5.91 21.93 33.35
CA LEU A 21 7.30 22.28 33.00
C LEU A 21 7.74 23.60 33.66
N PRO A 22 8.98 23.71 34.18
CA PRO A 22 9.63 24.98 34.46
C PRO A 22 10.61 25.42 33.35
N GLY A 23 10.76 26.74 33.20
CA GLY A 23 11.52 27.44 32.16
C GLY A 23 13.06 27.50 32.31
N SER A 24 13.65 28.29 31.42
CA SER A 24 14.97 28.18 30.77
C SER A 24 16.19 28.78 31.49
N SER A 25 17.41 28.39 31.02
CA SER A 25 18.52 29.32 30.73
C SER A 25 19.71 28.66 30.00
N GLY A 26 20.19 29.28 28.90
CA GLY A 26 21.62 29.45 28.60
C GLY A 26 22.31 28.65 27.46
N GLY A 27 22.55 29.32 26.32
CA GLY A 27 23.90 29.40 25.71
C GLY A 27 24.32 28.48 24.54
N THR A 28 24.76 29.14 23.45
CA THR A 28 25.80 28.79 22.44
C THR A 28 25.50 28.04 21.13
N ALA A 29 25.78 28.77 20.04
CA ALA A 29 26.51 28.46 18.78
C ALA A 29 25.84 27.64 17.64
N ALA A 30 25.85 28.26 16.45
CA ALA A 30 25.41 27.74 15.15
C ALA A 30 26.57 27.10 14.34
N PRO A 31 26.25 26.25 13.35
CA PRO A 31 27.04 26.12 12.11
C PRO A 31 26.20 26.27 10.81
N PRO A 32 26.84 26.45 9.63
CA PRO A 32 26.29 27.11 8.42
C PRO A 32 25.65 26.14 7.39
N PRO A 33 25.01 26.66 6.31
CA PRO A 33 24.24 25.85 5.35
C PRO A 33 25.10 25.36 4.17
N SER A 34 24.80 24.17 3.66
CA SER A 34 25.35 23.66 2.39
C SER A 34 24.27 23.58 1.32
N THR A 35 24.48 24.36 0.26
CA THR A 35 23.81 24.35 -1.04
C THR A 35 24.13 23.10 -1.86
N GLY A 36 23.16 22.66 -2.68
CA GLY A 36 23.36 21.66 -3.73
C GLY A 36 22.17 21.64 -4.69
N SER A 37 22.32 22.25 -5.85
CA SER A 37 21.36 22.34 -6.95
C SER A 37 21.73 21.41 -8.11
N SER A 38 20.72 20.88 -8.82
CA SER A 38 20.64 20.58 -10.28
C SER A 38 19.38 19.73 -10.54
N SER A 39 18.28 20.27 -11.10
CA SER A 39 17.93 20.42 -12.54
C SER A 39 18.02 19.08 -13.31
N SER A 40 17.05 18.59 -14.10
CA SER A 40 16.00 19.12 -15.00
C SER A 40 15.17 17.89 -15.48
N GLY A 41 13.95 17.90 -16.02
CA GLY A 41 13.00 18.93 -16.43
C GLY A 41 11.73 18.29 -17.06
N SER A 42 10.70 19.14 -17.24
CA SER A 42 9.59 19.09 -18.22
C SER A 42 8.53 17.97 -18.18
N GLY A 43 7.28 18.39 -17.92
CA GLY A 43 6.05 17.69 -18.31
C GLY A 43 4.83 18.28 -17.61
N GLY A 44 4.24 19.34 -18.18
CA GLY A 44 3.22 20.15 -17.52
C GLY A 44 1.83 19.52 -17.47
N GLU A 45 1.12 19.78 -16.37
CA GLU A 45 -0.34 19.88 -16.34
C GLU A 45 -0.72 20.94 -15.30
N LYS A 46 -1.52 21.92 -15.74
CA LYS A 46 -2.05 23.01 -14.92
C LYS A 46 -2.89 22.42 -13.79
N LYS A 47 -2.42 22.55 -12.54
CA LYS A 47 -3.31 22.51 -11.37
C LYS A 47 -3.72 23.93 -11.03
N SER A 48 -5.03 24.15 -11.10
CA SER A 48 -5.74 25.29 -10.56
C SER A 48 -5.28 25.61 -9.14
N ASP A 49 -4.84 26.85 -8.94
CA ASP A 49 -4.71 27.49 -7.64
C ASP A 49 -6.04 27.40 -6.89
N GLY A 50 -6.02 26.75 -5.73
CA GLY A 50 -7.21 26.58 -4.91
C GLY A 50 -7.04 25.59 -3.77
N GLN A 51 -5.90 25.59 -3.06
CA GLN A 51 -5.81 24.85 -1.81
C GLN A 51 -4.77 25.47 -0.87
N LEU A 52 -5.20 26.52 -0.16
CA LEU A 52 -4.48 27.11 0.97
C LEU A 52 -5.39 27.07 2.22
N LEU A 53 -5.93 25.88 2.51
CA LEU A 53 -6.74 25.64 3.71
C LEU A 53 -6.10 24.49 4.50
N GLY A 54 -5.13 24.84 5.33
CA GLY A 54 -4.39 23.91 6.19
C GLY A 54 -4.63 24.22 7.66
N GLY A 55 -5.14 23.23 8.39
CA GLY A 55 -4.45 22.82 9.62
C GLY A 55 -5.21 22.75 10.94
N LEU A 56 -6.43 23.26 11.12
CA LEU A 56 -7.08 23.21 12.45
C LEU A 56 -8.55 22.86 12.54
N LEU A 57 -9.19 22.64 11.40
CA LEU A 57 -10.53 22.08 11.38
C LEU A 57 -10.45 20.78 10.59
N PRO A 58 -11.15 19.71 11.04
CA PRO A 58 -11.47 18.61 10.13
C PRO A 58 -12.37 19.20 9.04
N ALA A 59 -11.76 19.74 7.99
CA ALA A 59 -12.45 20.09 6.77
C ALA A 59 -12.71 18.79 6.04
N VAL A 60 -13.91 18.27 6.21
CA VAL A 60 -14.48 17.24 5.34
C VAL A 60 -14.84 17.95 4.05
N ASP A 61 -14.08 17.71 2.98
CA ASP A 61 -14.49 18.12 1.65
C ASP A 61 -15.56 17.13 1.16
N PRO A 62 -16.84 17.52 1.01
CA PRO A 62 -17.90 16.58 0.65
C PRO A 62 -17.75 15.98 -0.76
N GLY A 63 -16.79 16.45 -1.56
CA GLY A 63 -16.44 15.89 -2.88
C GLY A 63 -15.16 15.05 -2.92
N SER A 64 -14.31 15.13 -1.90
CA SER A 64 -13.14 14.25 -1.78
C SER A 64 -13.25 13.47 -0.48
N GLU A 65 -13.11 12.15 -0.53
CA GLU A 65 -13.15 11.27 0.66
C GLU A 65 -11.96 11.53 1.64
N ASN A 66 -11.35 12.71 1.60
CA ASN A 66 -10.20 13.16 2.33
C ASN A 66 -10.60 14.18 3.41
N VAL A 67 -10.19 13.92 4.65
CA VAL A 67 -10.13 14.90 5.74
C VAL A 67 -8.70 15.40 5.82
N SER A 68 -8.51 16.72 5.82
CA SER A 68 -7.20 17.28 6.13
C SER A 68 -7.02 17.35 7.66
N TRP A 69 -5.93 16.77 8.16
CA TRP A 69 -5.49 16.92 9.55
C TRP A 69 -3.95 16.98 9.54
N ASP A 70 -3.37 18.04 10.14
CA ASP A 70 -1.91 18.27 10.18
C ASP A 70 -1.25 18.40 8.78
N GLY A 71 -1.88 19.16 7.86
CA GLY A 71 -1.33 19.39 6.51
C GLY A 71 -1.20 18.14 5.62
N LYS A 72 -1.62 16.97 6.14
CA LYS A 72 -1.70 15.70 5.42
C LYS A 72 -3.14 15.46 5.03
N LEU A 73 -3.34 15.09 3.77
CA LEU A 73 -4.62 14.60 3.26
C LEU A 73 -4.83 13.19 3.82
N TRP A 74 -5.76 13.03 4.76
CA TRP A 74 -6.19 11.73 5.24
C TRP A 74 -7.37 11.28 4.42
N ASN A 75 -7.20 10.31 3.53
CA ASN A 75 -8.37 9.65 2.98
C ASN A 75 -9.10 8.91 4.14
N VAL A 76 -10.26 9.44 4.55
CA VAL A 76 -11.08 8.92 5.66
C VAL A 76 -11.57 7.53 5.33
N SER A 77 -11.88 7.31 4.05
CA SER A 77 -12.24 6.01 3.56
C SER A 77 -11.04 5.08 3.55
N ASN A 78 -9.75 5.48 3.56
CA ASN A 78 -8.56 4.61 3.50
C ASN A 78 -7.74 4.48 4.80
N ASN A 79 -8.06 5.21 5.86
CA ASN A 79 -7.37 5.05 7.14
C ASN A 79 -7.94 3.86 7.94
N ARG A 80 -7.17 2.77 8.04
CA ARG A 80 -7.50 1.55 8.79
C ARG A 80 -7.99 1.83 10.22
N MET A 81 -7.43 2.84 10.90
CA MET A 81 -7.83 3.19 12.26
C MET A 81 -9.22 3.82 12.32
N MET A 82 -9.55 4.72 11.40
CA MET A 82 -10.88 5.33 11.32
C MET A 82 -11.94 4.31 10.92
N ARG A 83 -11.65 3.44 9.95
CA ARG A 83 -12.53 2.31 9.58
C ARG A 83 -12.83 1.41 10.76
N SER A 84 -11.78 1.02 11.50
CA SER A 84 -11.91 0.16 12.68
C SER A 84 -12.79 0.80 13.75
N ARG A 85 -12.56 2.09 14.07
CA ARG A 85 -13.40 2.83 15.03
C ARG A 85 -14.83 3.02 14.54
N PHE A 86 -15.02 3.23 13.24
CA PHE A 86 -16.34 3.35 12.63
C PHE A 86 -17.11 2.02 12.70
N GLU A 87 -16.45 0.89 12.42
CA GLU A 87 -17.06 -0.43 12.58
C GLU A 87 -17.43 -0.73 14.05
N VAL A 88 -16.56 -0.34 15.00
CA VAL A 88 -16.89 -0.40 16.43
C VAL A 88 -18.11 0.46 16.75
N TYR A 89 -18.21 1.66 16.20
CA TYR A 89 -19.36 2.54 16.39
C TYR A 89 -20.66 1.94 15.82
N LEU A 90 -20.61 1.36 14.61
CA LEU A 90 -21.75 0.71 13.97
C LEU A 90 -22.24 -0.52 14.74
N THR A 91 -21.36 -1.17 15.51
CA THR A 91 -21.70 -2.32 16.37
C THR A 91 -22.06 -1.92 17.81
N THR A 92 -21.83 -0.67 18.19
CA THR A 92 -22.14 -0.17 19.54
C THR A 92 -23.65 0.12 19.66
N PRO A 93 -24.31 -0.36 20.73
CA PRO A 93 -25.73 -0.11 20.94
C PRO A 93 -26.03 1.39 21.06
N GLU A 94 -27.28 1.76 20.82
CA GLU A 94 -27.77 3.12 21.00
C GLU A 94 -27.61 3.58 22.47
N ALA A 95 -27.09 4.80 22.65
CA ALA A 95 -26.95 5.41 23.98
C ALA A 95 -28.28 6.02 24.46
N ASN A 96 -29.31 5.19 24.60
CA ASN A 96 -30.68 5.56 24.98
C ASN A 96 -31.06 5.09 26.40
N SER A 97 -30.09 4.78 27.26
CA SER A 97 -30.41 4.39 28.64
C SER A 97 -30.99 5.58 29.44
N ALA A 98 -31.67 5.27 30.55
CA ALA A 98 -32.19 6.31 31.45
C ALA A 98 -31.08 7.20 32.02
N GLU A 99 -29.90 6.63 32.31
CA GLU A 99 -28.71 7.37 32.75
C GLU A 99 -28.19 8.30 31.66
N ASP A 100 -28.14 7.84 30.41
CA ASP A 100 -27.72 8.67 29.27
C ASP A 100 -28.69 9.84 29.03
N GLN A 101 -29.98 9.62 29.26
CA GLN A 101 -30.99 10.67 29.15
C GLN A 101 -30.84 11.70 30.28
N ALA A 102 -30.68 11.25 31.52
CA ALA A 102 -30.45 12.13 32.66
C ALA A 102 -29.22 13.02 32.45
N TYR A 103 -28.10 12.46 31.98
CA TYR A 103 -26.91 13.24 31.64
C TYR A 103 -27.20 14.34 30.59
N ARG A 104 -27.92 14.00 29.52
CA ARG A 104 -28.30 14.97 28.48
C ARG A 104 -29.19 16.07 29.02
N ASP A 105 -30.15 15.73 29.88
CA ASP A 105 -31.05 16.69 30.48
C ASP A 105 -30.27 17.67 31.39
N VAL A 106 -29.28 17.18 32.14
CA VAL A 106 -28.36 18.03 32.92
C VAL A 106 -27.52 18.92 32.01
N MET A 107 -26.94 18.38 30.93
CA MET A 107 -26.16 19.17 29.97
C MET A 107 -27.00 20.26 29.28
N ALA A 108 -28.24 19.94 28.91
CA ALA A 108 -29.18 20.91 28.34
C ALA A 108 -29.52 22.02 29.34
N GLN A 109 -29.77 21.67 30.60
CA GLN A 109 -29.99 22.64 31.68
C GLN A 109 -28.77 23.55 31.88
N ILE A 110 -27.55 23.00 31.90
CA ILE A 110 -26.31 23.79 31.99
C ILE A 110 -26.23 24.79 30.82
N MET A 111 -26.47 24.33 29.59
CA MET A 111 -26.43 25.21 28.41
C MET A 111 -27.50 26.29 28.45
N GLU A 112 -28.70 25.99 28.96
CA GLU A 112 -29.80 26.94 29.13
C GLU A 112 -29.48 28.01 30.20
N LEU A 113 -28.97 27.60 31.36
CA LEU A 113 -28.57 28.51 32.45
C LEU A 113 -27.45 29.46 32.04
N LEU A 114 -26.56 29.01 31.13
CA LEU A 114 -25.46 29.78 30.56
C LEU A 114 -25.84 30.54 29.29
N ALA A 115 -27.06 30.37 28.78
CA ALA A 115 -27.48 31.03 27.57
C ALA A 115 -27.53 32.56 27.79
N PRO A 116 -26.96 33.38 26.87
CA PRO A 116 -27.04 34.84 26.98
C PRO A 116 -28.49 35.37 27.02
N THR A 117 -29.44 34.58 26.52
CA THR A 117 -30.87 34.89 26.44
C THR A 117 -31.65 34.51 27.70
N HIS A 118 -31.01 33.87 28.69
CA HIS A 118 -31.66 33.48 29.95
C HIS A 118 -32.08 34.71 30.77
N LYS A 119 -33.35 34.76 31.22
CA LYS A 119 -33.91 35.87 32.03
C LYS A 119 -34.04 35.44 33.50
N PRO A 120 -33.76 36.32 34.49
CA PRO A 120 -33.38 37.73 34.37
C PRO A 120 -31.91 37.97 33.96
N ALA A 121 -31.03 36.99 34.15
CA ALA A 121 -29.66 36.95 33.63
C ALA A 121 -29.16 35.48 33.61
N PRO A 122 -28.01 35.17 32.97
CA PRO A 122 -27.37 33.87 33.05
C PRO A 122 -27.04 33.48 34.51
N GLU A 123 -27.42 32.28 34.93
CA GLU A 123 -27.28 31.81 36.32
C GLU A 123 -26.03 30.94 36.51
N LEU A 124 -24.87 31.60 36.47
CA LEU A 124 -23.54 30.96 36.48
C LEU A 124 -23.33 29.94 37.61
N MET A 125 -23.75 30.27 38.83
CA MET A 125 -23.50 29.43 40.01
C MET A 125 -24.35 28.16 40.00
N LYS A 126 -25.57 28.22 39.45
CA LYS A 126 -26.42 27.04 39.28
C LYS A 126 -25.87 26.13 38.18
N ALA A 127 -25.42 26.72 37.06
CA ALA A 127 -24.74 25.97 36.01
C ALA A 127 -23.47 25.28 36.53
N TYR A 128 -22.68 25.97 37.35
CA TYR A 128 -21.49 25.40 37.98
C TYR A 128 -21.84 24.24 38.92
N ALA A 129 -22.91 24.35 39.72
CA ALA A 129 -23.33 23.30 40.64
C ALA A 129 -23.75 21.99 39.94
N LEU A 130 -24.21 22.08 38.69
CA LEU A 130 -24.60 20.92 37.88
C LEU A 130 -23.41 20.24 37.15
N LEU A 131 -22.26 20.91 37.01
CA LEU A 131 -21.09 20.34 36.32
C LEU A 131 -20.58 19.05 36.99
N PRO A 132 -20.44 18.96 38.33
CA PRO A 132 -20.02 17.73 38.98
C PRO A 132 -21.02 16.58 38.78
N GLU A 133 -22.32 16.89 38.78
CA GLU A 133 -23.38 15.92 38.53
C GLU A 133 -23.25 15.32 37.12
N ALA A 134 -23.10 16.17 36.09
CA ALA A 134 -22.83 15.73 34.72
C ALA A 134 -21.51 14.94 34.61
N GLY A 135 -20.49 15.35 35.37
CA GLY A 135 -19.16 14.73 35.39
C GLY A 135 -19.12 13.31 35.96
N THR A 136 -20.18 12.86 36.65
CA THR A 136 -20.30 11.46 37.10
C THR A 136 -20.70 10.50 35.99
N ALA A 137 -21.30 11.00 34.91
CA ALA A 137 -21.77 10.17 33.82
C ALA A 137 -20.58 9.59 33.02
N LYS A 138 -20.65 8.30 32.69
CA LYS A 138 -19.60 7.64 31.90
C LYS A 138 -19.42 8.27 30.51
N ILE A 139 -20.48 8.84 29.94
CA ILE A 139 -20.47 9.54 28.64
C ILE A 139 -19.57 10.78 28.68
N ASP A 140 -19.56 11.49 29.80
CA ASP A 140 -18.82 12.73 29.99
C ASP A 140 -17.31 12.51 29.97
N GLY A 141 -16.86 11.42 30.59
CA GLY A 141 -15.43 11.12 30.73
C GLY A 141 -14.70 12.04 31.68
N GLY A 142 -15.41 12.75 32.57
CA GLY A 142 -14.85 13.66 33.57
C GLY A 142 -14.50 15.05 33.03
N LEU A 143 -14.99 15.41 31.83
CA LEU A 143 -14.77 16.71 31.21
C LEU A 143 -15.51 17.84 31.95
N CYS A 144 -16.74 17.61 32.39
CA CYS A 144 -17.46 18.60 33.20
C CYS A 144 -16.75 18.84 34.55
N ASN A 145 -16.14 17.81 35.14
CA ASN A 145 -15.29 17.97 36.33
C ASN A 145 -14.01 18.77 36.01
N ALA A 146 -13.39 18.57 34.85
CA ALA A 146 -12.24 19.36 34.42
C ALA A 146 -12.61 20.84 34.22
N VAL A 147 -13.76 21.13 33.62
CA VAL A 147 -14.30 22.50 33.51
C VAL A 147 -14.56 23.08 34.90
N ALA A 148 -15.19 22.33 35.80
CA ALA A 148 -15.47 22.79 37.17
C ALA A 148 -14.20 23.11 37.96
N ASN A 149 -13.16 22.27 37.85
CA ASN A 149 -11.87 22.52 38.48
C ASN A 149 -11.19 23.77 37.90
N ALA A 150 -11.20 23.93 36.58
CA ALA A 150 -10.64 25.12 35.94
C ALA A 150 -11.36 26.40 36.36
N ILE A 151 -12.69 26.37 36.49
CA ILE A 151 -13.48 27.50 37.03
C ILE A 151 -13.06 27.81 38.47
N TRP A 152 -12.92 26.77 39.31
CA TRP A 152 -12.53 26.92 40.70
C TRP A 152 -11.11 27.49 40.86
N ASP A 153 -10.18 27.08 40.01
CA ASP A 153 -8.82 27.61 39.96
C ASP A 153 -8.81 29.11 39.60
N VAL A 154 -9.65 29.53 38.65
CA VAL A 154 -9.83 30.94 38.28
C VAL A 154 -10.38 31.75 39.46
N TRP A 155 -11.41 31.27 40.14
CA TRP A 155 -11.96 31.96 41.31
C TRP A 155 -10.95 32.06 42.45
N THR A 156 -10.17 31.00 42.69
CA THR A 156 -9.12 31.01 43.72
C THR A 156 -8.00 31.98 43.35
N SER A 157 -7.62 32.05 42.08
CA SER A 157 -6.67 33.03 41.55
C SER A 157 -7.17 34.47 41.75
N GLN A 158 -8.44 34.74 41.42
CA GLN A 158 -9.07 36.05 41.64
C GLN A 158 -9.13 36.43 43.11
N LYS A 159 -9.43 35.46 44.00
CA LYS A 159 -9.39 35.69 45.44
C LYS A 159 -7.99 36.09 45.93
N ARG A 160 -6.95 35.37 45.50
CA ARG A 160 -5.54 35.72 45.82
C ARG A 160 -5.16 37.10 45.30
N VAL A 161 -5.63 37.48 44.11
CA VAL A 161 -5.43 38.83 43.55
C VAL A 161 -6.12 39.88 44.42
N GLY A 162 -7.35 39.62 44.88
CA GLY A 162 -8.08 40.49 45.80
C GLY A 162 -7.38 40.67 47.15
N GLU A 163 -6.88 39.58 47.74
CA GLU A 163 -6.09 39.61 48.99
C GLU A 163 -4.80 40.42 48.83
N ARG A 164 -4.09 40.25 47.70
CA ARG A 164 -2.88 41.05 47.39
C ARG A 164 -3.21 42.53 47.16
N ARG A 165 -4.36 42.85 46.57
CA ARG A 165 -4.81 44.23 46.40
C ARG A 165 -5.05 44.90 47.75
N LEU A 166 -5.74 44.23 48.67
CA LEU A 166 -5.95 44.73 50.04
C LEU A 166 -4.60 44.92 50.76
N ALA A 167 -3.68 43.97 50.65
CA ALA A 167 -2.33 44.10 51.19
C ALA A 167 -1.57 45.31 50.60
N ASN A 168 -1.72 45.56 49.28
CA ASN A 168 -1.14 46.73 48.63
C ASN A 168 -1.78 48.05 49.13
N GLU A 169 -3.08 48.08 49.40
CA GLU A 169 -3.74 49.26 49.99
C GLU A 169 -3.25 49.56 51.40
N GLU A 170 -3.05 48.54 52.24
CA GLU A 170 -2.46 48.69 53.58
C GLU A 170 -1.00 49.15 53.50
N MET A 171 -0.21 48.57 52.60
CA MET A 171 1.15 49.01 52.30
C MET A 171 1.21 50.47 51.83
N LEU A 172 0.25 50.91 51.01
CA LEU A 172 0.17 52.30 50.56
C LEU A 172 -0.21 53.27 51.68
N LYS A 173 -1.12 52.88 52.59
CA LYS A 173 -1.40 53.65 53.81
C LYS A 173 -0.13 53.75 54.68
N ARG A 174 0.61 52.65 54.82
CA ARG A 174 1.87 52.63 55.56
C ARG A 174 2.94 53.50 54.90
N ARG A 175 3.05 53.48 53.56
CA ARG A 175 3.94 54.35 52.79
C ARG A 175 3.64 55.82 53.06
N LYS A 176 2.36 56.24 52.94
CA LYS A 176 1.92 57.61 53.24
C LYS A 176 2.25 58.04 54.68
N GLN A 177 2.11 57.12 55.64
CA GLN A 177 2.49 57.41 57.03
C GLN A 177 4.00 57.59 57.19
N LEU A 178 4.81 56.79 56.50
CA LEU A 178 6.28 56.92 56.51
C LEU A 178 6.74 58.19 55.78
N GLU A 179 6.08 58.56 54.68
CA GLU A 179 6.30 59.83 53.96
C GLU A 179 6.00 61.02 54.87
N TRP A 180 4.84 61.02 55.53
CA TRP A 180 4.49 62.06 56.51
C TRP A 180 5.48 62.11 57.68
N ASN A 181 5.88 60.96 58.21
CA ASN A 181 6.91 60.90 59.27
C ASN A 181 8.28 61.41 58.81
N ALA A 182 8.66 61.13 57.56
CA ALA A 182 9.90 61.62 56.97
C ALA A 182 9.85 63.14 56.74
N GLU A 183 8.74 63.66 56.23
CA GLU A 183 8.51 65.10 56.03
C GLU A 183 8.50 65.86 57.35
N MET A 184 7.79 65.36 58.36
CA MET A 184 7.81 65.93 59.71
C MET A 184 9.21 65.84 60.33
N GLY A 185 9.95 64.75 60.10
CA GLY A 185 11.34 64.60 60.53
C GLY A 185 12.32 65.57 59.86
N MET A 186 12.08 65.93 58.59
CA MET A 186 12.88 66.91 57.84
C MET A 186 12.52 68.36 58.23
N ASN A 187 11.23 68.68 58.38
CA ASN A 187 10.76 70.00 58.80
C ASN A 187 11.17 70.33 60.24
N ASN A 188 11.16 69.36 61.15
CA ASN A 188 11.60 69.58 62.53
C ASN A 188 13.13 69.77 62.65
N SER A 189 13.90 69.41 61.61
CA SER A 189 15.34 69.68 61.53
C SER A 189 15.67 71.10 61.05
N GLN A 190 14.72 71.84 60.47
CA GLN A 190 14.88 73.22 60.02
C GLN A 190 14.55 74.27 61.10
N LEU A 191 14.01 73.87 62.26
CA LEU A 191 13.77 74.78 63.40
C LEU A 191 15.02 75.04 64.28
N ALA A 192 16.23 74.84 63.76
CA ALA A 192 17.42 75.37 64.40
C ALA A 192 17.46 76.90 64.18
N PRO A 193 17.53 77.74 65.24
CA PRO A 193 17.36 79.19 65.10
C PRO A 193 18.50 79.84 64.27
N PRO A 194 18.20 80.89 63.47
CA PRO A 194 19.20 81.67 62.76
C PRO A 194 19.95 82.58 63.76
N GLY A 195 21.27 82.70 63.60
CA GLY A 195 22.20 83.08 64.67
C GLY A 195 22.36 84.57 64.99
N SER A 196 23.17 84.84 66.02
CA SER A 196 23.94 86.07 66.32
C SER A 196 24.67 85.82 67.65
N GLY A 197 25.91 86.19 67.97
CA GLY A 197 26.94 87.02 67.38
C GLY A 197 27.88 87.42 68.53
N SER A 198 29.19 87.48 68.26
CA SER A 198 30.22 88.22 69.00
C SER A 198 30.64 87.82 70.44
N GLY A 199 31.89 87.37 70.55
CA GLY A 199 32.82 87.91 71.57
C GLY A 199 33.22 87.02 72.74
N GLY A 200 34.44 86.46 72.71
CA GLY A 200 35.15 86.04 73.93
C GLY A 200 36.03 84.81 73.78
N LYS A 201 37.36 85.00 73.80
CA LYS A 201 38.39 83.96 73.74
C LYS A 201 38.26 82.97 74.91
N GLY A 202 38.34 81.67 74.62
CA GLY A 202 38.54 80.62 75.62
C GLY A 202 38.35 79.23 75.03
N ALA A 203 39.41 78.42 75.03
CA ALA A 203 39.46 77.10 74.42
C ALA A 203 38.50 76.10 75.10
N GLN A 204 37.40 75.75 74.43
CA GLN A 204 36.59 74.55 74.71
C GLN A 204 35.70 74.21 73.49
N GLY A 205 36.32 73.93 72.35
CA GLY A 205 35.66 73.81 71.05
C GLY A 205 35.45 72.41 70.49
N GLN A 206 35.49 71.34 71.32
CA GLN A 206 35.46 69.96 70.78
C GLN A 206 34.35 69.05 71.32
N GLN A 207 33.60 69.45 72.35
CA GLN A 207 32.55 68.60 72.93
C GLN A 207 31.12 69.00 72.53
N GLN A 208 30.88 70.25 72.11
CA GLN A 208 29.55 70.73 71.72
C GLN A 208 29.29 70.64 70.21
N ALA A 209 30.33 70.65 69.38
CA ALA A 209 30.23 70.34 67.94
C ALA A 209 29.90 68.86 67.69
N ASN A 210 30.37 67.95 68.56
CA ASN A 210 30.15 66.51 68.41
C ASN A 210 28.73 66.09 68.82
N GLN A 211 28.10 66.76 69.80
CA GLN A 211 26.69 66.51 70.15
C GLN A 211 25.69 67.02 69.10
N ASN A 212 25.93 68.18 68.48
CA ASN A 212 25.10 68.64 67.36
C ASN A 212 25.31 67.81 66.09
N ALA A 213 26.53 67.36 65.81
CA ALA A 213 26.79 66.43 64.72
C ALA A 213 26.11 65.06 64.95
N GLN A 214 26.14 64.53 66.17
CA GLN A 214 25.53 63.23 66.51
C GLN A 214 23.99 63.28 66.54
N THR A 215 23.39 64.42 66.92
CA THR A 215 21.93 64.62 66.88
C THR A 215 21.41 64.82 65.45
N ASN A 216 22.13 65.59 64.62
CA ASN A 216 21.83 65.72 63.19
C ASN A 216 22.07 64.40 62.43
N SER A 217 23.10 63.62 62.80
CA SER A 217 23.36 62.28 62.25
C SER A 217 22.26 61.28 62.59
N ALA A 218 21.70 61.34 63.81
CA ALA A 218 20.58 60.50 64.24
C ALA A 218 19.24 60.92 63.61
N ALA A 219 19.04 62.21 63.31
CA ALA A 219 17.90 62.69 62.53
C ALA A 219 18.01 62.25 61.06
N VAL A 220 19.16 62.44 60.43
CA VAL A 220 19.45 62.00 59.05
C VAL A 220 19.40 60.47 58.91
N GLY A 221 19.88 59.71 59.91
CA GLY A 221 19.78 58.25 59.93
C GLY A 221 18.35 57.73 60.08
N ARG A 222 17.49 58.40 60.87
CA ARG A 222 16.06 58.07 60.99
C ARG A 222 15.30 58.39 59.70
N THR A 223 15.56 59.54 59.09
CA THR A 223 14.99 59.91 57.78
C THR A 223 15.46 58.97 56.68
N SER A 224 16.73 58.55 56.69
CA SER A 224 17.26 57.53 55.78
C SER A 224 16.56 56.16 55.96
N GLY A 225 16.27 55.77 57.20
CA GLY A 225 15.48 54.57 57.50
C GLY A 225 14.04 54.64 56.95
N TYR A 226 13.38 55.80 57.04
CA TYR A 226 12.05 56.00 56.44
C TYR A 226 12.11 55.96 54.90
N ILE A 227 13.11 56.58 54.28
CA ILE A 227 13.30 56.54 52.82
C ILE A 227 13.55 55.10 52.34
N LYS A 228 14.38 54.33 53.05
CA LYS A 228 14.62 52.90 52.75
C LYS A 228 13.33 52.08 52.91
N GLY A 229 12.53 52.35 53.94
CA GLY A 229 11.24 51.71 54.15
C GLY A 229 10.21 52.04 53.06
N ILE A 230 10.18 53.29 52.58
CA ILE A 230 9.33 53.70 51.44
C ILE A 230 9.74 52.94 50.17
N ALA A 231 11.04 52.86 49.87
CA ALA A 231 11.55 52.14 48.70
C ALA A 231 11.29 50.62 48.76
N GLU A 232 11.41 50.00 49.95
CA GLU A 232 11.08 48.58 50.12
C GLU A 232 9.58 48.33 49.94
N ILE A 233 8.72 49.18 50.50
CA ILE A 233 7.27 49.08 50.33
C ILE A 233 6.88 49.28 48.87
N GLU A 234 7.47 50.24 48.16
CA GLU A 234 7.24 50.47 46.74
C GLU A 234 7.69 49.29 45.88
N ALA A 235 8.86 48.71 46.16
CA ALA A 235 9.34 47.50 45.50
C ALA A 235 8.39 46.30 45.74
N ARG A 236 7.91 46.10 46.97
CA ARG A 236 6.93 45.05 47.31
C ARG A 236 5.57 45.28 46.65
N MET A 237 5.09 46.51 46.60
CA MET A 237 3.85 46.85 45.89
C MET A 237 3.98 46.56 44.39
N LYS A 238 5.09 46.95 43.76
CA LYS A 238 5.37 46.68 42.35
C LYS A 238 5.51 45.18 42.07
N MET A 239 6.15 44.42 42.96
CA MET A 239 6.25 42.96 42.86
C MET A 239 4.88 42.27 43.04
N ASN A 240 4.02 42.80 43.92
CA ASN A 240 2.66 42.29 44.09
C ASN A 240 1.80 42.60 42.87
N GLU A 241 1.92 43.80 42.29
CA GLU A 241 1.24 44.22 41.08
C GLU A 241 1.63 43.36 39.86
N THR A 242 2.94 43.11 39.66
CA THR A 242 3.39 42.20 38.60
C THR A 242 2.89 40.78 38.82
N ALA A 243 2.94 40.27 40.06
CA ALA A 243 2.44 38.94 40.37
C ALA A 243 0.92 38.81 40.24
N MET A 244 0.16 39.89 40.51
CA MET A 244 -1.29 39.95 40.25
C MET A 244 -1.58 39.85 38.75
N GLY A 245 -0.89 40.66 37.93
CA GLY A 245 -1.04 40.63 36.47
C GLY A 245 -0.62 39.28 35.86
N LEU A 246 0.46 38.67 36.36
CA LEU A 246 0.89 37.33 35.93
C LEU A 246 -0.12 36.24 36.32
N SER A 247 -0.70 36.31 37.51
CA SER A 247 -1.71 35.33 37.96
C SER A 247 -2.95 35.37 37.08
N GLU A 248 -3.40 36.57 36.70
CA GLU A 248 -4.55 36.77 35.83
C GLU A 248 -4.30 36.25 34.41
N ILE A 249 -3.17 36.62 33.81
CA ILE A 249 -2.77 36.13 32.48
C ILE A 249 -2.67 34.60 32.49
N THR A 250 -1.97 34.03 33.47
CA THR A 250 -1.80 32.56 33.58
C THR A 250 -3.13 31.83 33.67
N SER A 251 -4.07 32.35 34.48
CA SER A 251 -5.39 31.72 34.65
C SER A 251 -6.23 31.80 33.37
N LYS A 252 -6.13 32.91 32.62
CA LYS A 252 -6.76 33.07 31.30
C LYS A 252 -6.18 32.08 30.28
N THR A 253 -4.86 32.02 30.16
CA THR A 253 -4.19 31.12 29.21
C THR A 253 -4.53 29.66 29.49
N GLN A 254 -4.54 29.24 30.76
CA GLN A 254 -4.90 27.87 31.14
C GLN A 254 -6.35 27.52 30.76
N PHE A 255 -7.29 28.44 31.01
CA PHE A 255 -8.70 28.21 30.66
C PHE A 255 -8.91 28.19 29.13
N GLN A 256 -8.25 29.07 28.38
CA GLN A 256 -8.27 29.07 26.92
C GLN A 256 -7.67 27.78 26.34
N ALA A 257 -6.58 27.28 26.92
CA ALA A 257 -5.99 26.01 26.51
C ALA A 257 -6.97 24.83 26.72
N LEU A 258 -7.74 24.83 27.80
CA LEU A 258 -8.78 23.82 28.05
C LEU A 258 -9.89 23.87 26.98
N ILE A 259 -10.37 25.07 26.61
CA ILE A 259 -11.35 25.25 25.54
C ILE A 259 -10.84 24.65 24.23
N ILE A 260 -9.61 24.99 23.84
CA ILE A 260 -8.99 24.49 22.61
C ILE A 260 -8.82 22.98 22.65
N GLN A 261 -8.39 22.42 23.79
CA GLN A 261 -8.27 20.99 23.96
C GLN A 261 -9.61 20.28 23.74
N MET A 262 -10.70 20.76 24.34
CA MET A 262 -12.03 20.16 24.17
C MET A 262 -12.51 20.25 22.72
N PHE A 263 -12.26 21.39 22.07
CA PHE A 263 -12.56 21.58 20.65
C PHE A 263 -11.82 20.56 19.77
N LEU A 264 -10.50 20.43 19.94
CA LEU A 264 -9.67 19.48 19.20
C LEU A 264 -10.03 18.01 19.48
N GLN A 265 -10.52 17.72 20.69
CA GLN A 265 -11.03 16.40 21.06
C GLN A 265 -12.44 16.11 20.54
N ARG A 266 -13.03 17.03 19.73
CA ARG A 266 -14.40 16.93 19.18
C ARG A 266 -15.46 16.84 20.27
N ARG A 267 -15.20 17.47 21.43
CA ARG A 267 -16.12 17.59 22.58
C ARG A 267 -16.78 18.96 22.52
N PHE A 268 -17.59 19.17 21.48
CA PHE A 268 -18.13 20.49 21.16
C PHE A 268 -19.09 21.03 22.23
N GLU A 269 -19.92 20.18 22.85
CA GLU A 269 -20.82 20.62 23.94
C GLU A 269 -20.04 21.19 25.14
N HIS A 270 -18.94 20.51 25.53
CA HIS A 270 -18.06 20.98 26.61
C HIS A 270 -17.30 22.24 26.23
N ALA A 271 -16.84 22.34 24.97
CA ALA A 271 -16.19 23.54 24.46
C ALA A 271 -17.14 24.75 24.49
N VAL A 272 -18.40 24.57 24.06
CA VAL A 272 -19.45 25.61 24.12
C VAL A 272 -19.71 26.02 25.57
N ILE A 273 -19.86 25.07 26.49
CA ILE A 273 -20.06 25.37 27.91
C ILE A 273 -18.89 26.20 28.45
N ALA A 274 -17.64 25.79 28.21
CA ALA A 274 -16.46 26.52 28.64
C ALA A 274 -16.38 27.92 28.01
N CYS A 275 -16.67 28.05 26.71
CA CYS A 275 -16.75 29.34 26.01
C CYS A 275 -17.80 30.27 26.62
N ARG A 276 -18.96 29.74 27.05
CA ARG A 276 -20.00 30.54 27.72
C ARG A 276 -19.63 30.96 29.13
N PHE A 277 -18.88 30.15 29.87
CA PHE A 277 -18.32 30.55 31.17
C PHE A 277 -17.26 31.66 31.02
N TYR A 278 -16.49 31.67 29.93
CA TYR A 278 -15.32 32.53 29.76
C TYR A 278 -15.59 34.04 29.97
N PRO A 279 -16.59 34.68 29.32
CA PRO A 279 -16.89 36.11 29.53
C PRO A 279 -17.31 36.45 30.97
N HIS A 280 -17.88 35.47 31.69
CA HIS A 280 -18.31 35.67 33.08
C HIS A 280 -17.15 35.53 34.06
N LEU A 281 -16.13 34.75 33.72
CA LEU A 281 -14.91 34.60 34.52
C LEU A 281 -13.95 35.77 34.30
N PHE A 282 -13.82 36.25 33.07
CA PHE A 282 -12.84 37.28 32.68
C PHE A 282 -13.56 38.49 32.09
N ARG A 283 -13.77 39.53 32.90
CA ARG A 283 -14.60 40.71 32.58
C ARG A 283 -13.93 41.74 31.64
N ASP A 284 -12.82 41.37 31.01
CA ASP A 284 -11.91 42.32 30.36
C ASP A 284 -12.31 42.69 28.93
N GLY A 285 -13.36 42.07 28.38
CA GLY A 285 -13.79 42.28 27.00
C GLY A 285 -12.83 41.70 25.94
N ASP A 286 -11.58 41.40 26.31
CA ASP A 286 -10.60 40.74 25.46
C ASP A 286 -10.86 39.23 25.38
N SER A 287 -11.42 38.82 24.24
CA SER A 287 -11.72 37.42 23.92
C SER A 287 -10.68 36.80 22.98
N VAL A 288 -9.58 37.51 22.70
CA VAL A 288 -8.49 36.99 21.87
C VAL A 288 -7.78 35.86 22.61
N LEU A 289 -7.56 34.75 21.91
CA LEU A 289 -6.82 33.62 22.45
C LEU A 289 -5.34 33.99 22.57
N GLN A 290 -4.82 33.93 23.79
CA GLN A 290 -3.42 34.13 24.13
C GLN A 290 -2.65 32.85 23.83
N LEU A 291 -2.48 32.58 22.54
CA LEU A 291 -1.65 31.50 22.05
C LEU A 291 -0.21 31.99 21.92
N ASP A 292 0.74 31.06 22.02
CA ASP A 292 2.12 31.37 21.68
C ASP A 292 2.18 31.73 20.18
N LYS A 293 2.83 32.85 19.86
CA LYS A 293 2.88 33.43 18.50
C LYS A 293 3.47 32.46 17.48
N ASP A 294 4.24 31.49 17.95
CA ASP A 294 4.84 30.44 17.14
C ASP A 294 4.08 29.12 17.10
N SER A 295 3.01 28.97 17.89
CA SER A 295 2.23 27.74 17.92
C SER A 295 1.55 27.45 16.58
N ASP A 296 1.63 26.18 16.15
CA ASP A 296 0.97 25.71 14.92
C ASP A 296 -0.55 25.94 14.98
N VAL A 297 -1.11 25.90 16.20
CA VAL A 297 -2.51 26.23 16.51
C VAL A 297 -2.83 27.68 16.17
N GLN A 298 -2.01 28.64 16.59
CA GLN A 298 -2.24 30.04 16.23
C GLN A 298 -2.06 30.26 14.73
N LYS A 299 -0.99 29.71 14.15
CA LYS A 299 -0.66 29.88 12.73
C LYS A 299 -1.77 29.35 11.83
N ALA A 300 -2.29 28.15 12.09
CA ALA A 300 -3.28 27.57 11.21
C ALA A 300 -4.73 28.05 11.46
N LEU A 301 -5.07 28.55 12.66
CA LEU A 301 -6.33 29.29 12.87
C LEU A 301 -6.27 30.69 12.24
N ALA A 302 -5.18 31.44 12.47
CA ALA A 302 -5.03 32.79 11.94
C ALA A 302 -4.88 32.80 10.41
N SER A 303 -4.20 31.81 9.82
CA SER A 303 -4.08 31.68 8.35
C SER A 303 -5.39 31.26 7.68
N SER A 304 -6.21 30.42 8.34
CA SER A 304 -7.47 29.94 7.78
C SER A 304 -8.56 31.02 7.76
N PHE A 305 -8.54 31.94 8.72
CA PHE A 305 -9.63 32.89 8.93
C PHE A 305 -9.24 34.37 8.82
N GLY A 306 -7.95 34.67 8.67
CA GLY A 306 -7.44 36.04 8.49
C GLY A 306 -7.62 36.96 9.72
N VAL A 307 -8.11 36.43 10.84
CA VAL A 307 -8.34 37.14 12.10
C VAL A 307 -7.70 36.37 13.27
N PRO A 308 -7.24 37.05 14.33
CA PRO A 308 -6.76 36.38 15.54
C PRO A 308 -7.87 35.48 16.10
N PRO A 309 -7.57 34.22 16.46
CA PRO A 309 -8.60 33.32 16.93
C PRO A 309 -9.11 33.78 18.30
N THR A 310 -10.43 33.76 18.47
CA THR A 310 -11.12 34.20 19.69
C THR A 310 -11.90 33.06 20.32
N VAL A 311 -12.23 33.19 21.61
CA VAL A 311 -13.10 32.22 22.32
C VAL A 311 -14.48 32.15 21.65
N SER A 312 -15.04 33.30 21.25
CA SER A 312 -16.33 33.38 20.55
C SER A 312 -16.32 32.69 19.18
N MET A 313 -15.17 32.69 18.51
CA MET A 313 -14.99 31.96 17.25
C MET A 313 -15.00 30.45 17.48
N ILE A 314 -14.35 29.95 18.53
CA ILE A 314 -14.41 28.52 18.90
C ILE A 314 -15.84 28.12 19.27
N ASP A 315 -16.58 28.97 19.99
CA ASP A 315 -18.00 28.76 20.28
C ASP A 315 -18.83 28.61 18.99
N GLY A 316 -18.72 29.57 18.07
CA GLY A 316 -19.41 29.52 16.78
C GLY A 316 -19.04 28.29 15.94
N LEU A 317 -17.76 27.95 15.86
CA LEU A 317 -17.30 26.75 15.15
C LEU A 317 -17.81 25.45 15.79
N SER A 318 -17.87 25.39 17.11
CA SER A 318 -18.41 24.23 17.84
C SER A 318 -19.89 24.05 17.58
N LEU A 319 -20.67 25.14 17.60
CA LEU A 319 -22.10 25.11 17.29
C LEU A 319 -22.37 24.73 15.82
N GLU A 320 -21.55 25.24 14.89
CA GLU A 320 -21.66 24.88 13.47
C GLU A 320 -21.29 23.42 13.22
N ALA A 321 -20.29 22.88 13.93
CA ALA A 321 -19.95 21.46 13.87
C ALA A 321 -21.10 20.58 14.39
N ILE A 322 -21.75 20.98 15.49
CA ILE A 322 -22.94 20.30 16.02
C ILE A 322 -24.06 20.32 14.98
N ARG A 323 -24.37 21.49 14.40
CA ARG A 323 -25.39 21.64 13.35
C ARG A 323 -25.10 20.78 12.12
N THR A 324 -23.86 20.79 11.65
CA THR A 324 -23.42 20.02 10.48
C THR A 324 -23.59 18.52 10.71
N VAL A 325 -23.25 18.03 11.90
CA VAL A 325 -23.44 16.62 12.27
C VAL A 325 -24.92 16.27 12.34
N ASP A 326 -25.75 17.14 12.91
CA ASP A 326 -27.20 16.93 12.94
C ASP A 326 -27.80 16.87 11.53
N GLU A 327 -27.42 17.78 10.63
CA GLU A 327 -27.85 17.80 9.24
C GLU A 327 -27.38 16.58 8.46
N ALA A 328 -26.13 16.17 8.65
CA ALA A 328 -25.58 14.95 8.05
C ALA A 328 -26.34 13.69 8.52
N LEU A 329 -26.75 13.63 9.79
CA LEU A 329 -27.54 12.52 10.31
C LEU A 329 -28.99 12.52 9.82
N VAL A 330 -29.59 13.69 9.61
CA VAL A 330 -30.90 13.79 8.97
C VAL A 330 -30.80 13.31 7.52
N ALA A 331 -29.79 13.75 6.77
CA ALA A 331 -29.55 13.29 5.41
C ALA A 331 -29.30 11.77 5.36
N PHE A 332 -28.51 11.25 6.30
CA PHE A 332 -28.28 9.82 6.47
C PHE A 332 -29.58 9.03 6.61
N GLN A 333 -30.48 9.45 7.51
CA GLN A 333 -31.76 8.77 7.73
C GLN A 333 -32.58 8.72 6.43
N GLN A 334 -32.61 9.82 5.67
CA GLN A 334 -33.30 9.85 4.38
C GLN A 334 -32.67 8.91 3.34
N LEU A 335 -31.34 8.83 3.29
CA LEU A 335 -30.62 7.93 2.37
C LEU A 335 -30.86 6.46 2.72
N VAL A 336 -30.88 6.10 4.00
CA VAL A 336 -31.22 4.74 4.46
C VAL A 336 -32.65 4.39 4.09
N LEU A 337 -33.60 5.32 4.23
CA LEU A 337 -35.00 5.11 3.83
C LEU A 337 -35.14 4.87 2.32
N ARG A 338 -34.34 5.56 1.51
CA ARG A 338 -34.32 5.41 0.04
C ARG A 338 -33.63 4.11 -0.44
N GLY A 339 -32.76 3.54 0.40
CA GLY A 339 -31.93 2.38 0.08
C GLY A 339 -30.59 2.73 -0.57
N ASP A 340 -30.16 3.99 -0.42
CA ASP A 340 -28.90 4.52 -0.96
C ASP A 340 -27.78 4.35 0.09
N LEU A 341 -27.39 3.09 0.33
CA LEU A 341 -26.51 2.73 1.45
C LEU A 341 -25.06 3.21 1.27
N TYR A 342 -24.58 3.39 0.03
CA TYR A 342 -23.22 3.89 -0.18
C TYR A 342 -23.10 5.34 0.30
N SER A 343 -23.97 6.21 -0.18
CA SER A 343 -24.03 7.62 0.23
C SER A 343 -24.37 7.75 1.71
N ALA A 344 -25.26 6.91 2.23
CA ALA A 344 -25.56 6.87 3.66
C ALA A 344 -24.31 6.53 4.49
N SER A 345 -23.55 5.52 4.09
CA SER A 345 -22.32 5.13 4.78
C SER A 345 -21.29 6.26 4.82
N ASN A 346 -21.13 7.00 3.71
CA ASN A 346 -20.22 8.14 3.62
C ASN A 346 -20.67 9.29 4.52
N ARG A 347 -21.94 9.71 4.47
CA ARG A 347 -22.45 10.77 5.36
C ARG A 347 -22.39 10.40 6.83
N LEU A 348 -22.64 9.14 7.17
CA LEU A 348 -22.51 8.68 8.54
C LEU A 348 -21.05 8.66 9.00
N LEU A 349 -20.12 8.28 8.13
CA LEU A 349 -18.68 8.31 8.41
C LEU A 349 -18.17 9.73 8.62
N GLU A 350 -18.64 10.70 7.82
CA GLU A 350 -18.35 12.12 8.00
C GLU A 350 -18.90 12.66 9.32
N ALA A 351 -20.18 12.38 9.60
CA ALA A 351 -20.82 12.77 10.86
C ALA A 351 -20.09 12.17 12.07
N PHE A 352 -19.65 10.91 11.98
CA PHE A 352 -18.82 10.26 12.99
C PHE A 352 -17.42 10.88 13.10
N GLY A 353 -16.80 11.19 11.96
CA GLY A 353 -15.48 11.81 11.88
C GLY A 353 -15.44 13.20 12.53
N VAL A 354 -16.51 13.98 12.39
CA VAL A 354 -16.63 15.29 13.04
C VAL A 354 -17.12 15.16 14.48
N GLY A 355 -18.16 14.35 14.72
CA GLY A 355 -18.95 14.38 15.94
C GLY A 355 -19.08 13.07 16.70
N GLU A 356 -18.06 12.20 16.71
CA GLU A 356 -18.07 10.90 17.41
C GLU A 356 -18.73 10.91 18.80
N TYR A 357 -18.48 11.97 19.57
CA TYR A 357 -18.94 12.09 20.96
C TYR A 357 -20.27 12.81 21.11
N LEU A 358 -20.83 13.34 20.02
CA LEU A 358 -22.09 14.05 20.06
C LEU A 358 -23.24 13.10 20.38
N PRO A 359 -24.21 13.51 21.21
CA PRO A 359 -25.33 12.67 21.57
C PRO A 359 -26.15 12.20 20.37
N ARG A 360 -26.30 13.02 19.33
CA ARG A 360 -27.07 12.64 18.13
C ARG A 360 -26.47 11.44 17.41
N VAL A 361 -25.15 11.41 17.22
CA VAL A 361 -24.42 10.27 16.62
C VAL A 361 -24.60 9.02 17.48
N ARG A 362 -24.43 9.15 18.80
CA ARG A 362 -24.49 7.98 19.72
C ARG A 362 -25.89 7.39 19.90
N ARG A 363 -26.95 8.17 19.67
CA ARG A 363 -28.37 7.74 19.75
C ARG A 363 -28.90 7.08 18.48
N LEU A 364 -28.10 7.02 17.41
CA LEU A 364 -28.58 6.46 16.15
C LEU A 364 -29.09 5.02 16.34
N PRO A 365 -30.31 4.69 15.86
CA PRO A 365 -30.90 3.38 16.07
C PRO A 365 -30.03 2.24 15.53
N MET A 366 -29.97 1.13 16.27
CA MET A 366 -29.19 -0.04 15.85
C MET A 366 -29.68 -0.62 14.52
N SER A 367 -30.99 -0.57 14.26
CA SER A 367 -31.59 -1.05 13.01
C SER A 367 -31.07 -0.31 11.76
N GLU A 368 -30.76 0.98 11.88
CA GLU A 368 -30.17 1.78 10.80
C GLU A 368 -28.66 1.51 10.68
N LYS A 369 -27.96 1.42 11.82
CA LYS A 369 -26.52 1.09 11.84
C LYS A 369 -26.20 -0.25 11.21
N VAL A 370 -27.00 -1.29 11.46
CA VAL A 370 -26.77 -2.64 10.93
C VAL A 370 -26.85 -2.68 9.40
N LYS A 371 -27.81 -1.94 8.80
CA LYS A 371 -27.93 -1.86 7.32
C LYS A 371 -26.66 -1.29 6.69
N VAL A 372 -26.05 -0.31 7.33
CA VAL A 372 -24.79 0.30 6.89
C VAL A 372 -23.60 -0.62 7.19
N LEU A 373 -23.63 -1.32 8.33
CA LEU A 373 -22.56 -2.22 8.75
C LEU A 373 -22.27 -3.31 7.72
N ASP A 374 -23.32 -3.98 7.23
CA ASP A 374 -23.16 -5.06 6.25
C ASP A 374 -22.54 -4.53 4.94
N PHE A 375 -23.01 -3.36 4.49
CA PHE A 375 -22.46 -2.68 3.32
C PHE A 375 -20.98 -2.27 3.52
N VAL A 376 -20.64 -1.71 4.69
CA VAL A 376 -19.26 -1.30 5.02
C VAL A 376 -18.32 -2.51 5.11
N ARG A 377 -18.81 -3.63 5.65
CA ARG A 377 -18.05 -4.89 5.71
C ARG A 377 -17.77 -5.46 4.33
N ASP A 378 -18.79 -5.55 3.48
CA ASP A 378 -18.60 -6.00 2.09
C ASP A 378 -17.68 -5.04 1.31
N SER A 379 -17.78 -3.72 1.53
CA SER A 379 -16.88 -2.74 0.91
C SER A 379 -15.42 -2.91 1.37
N ASN A 380 -15.19 -3.19 2.65
CA ASN A 380 -13.86 -3.50 3.17
C ASN A 380 -13.31 -4.81 2.62
N GLN A 381 -14.14 -5.86 2.51
CA GLN A 381 -13.76 -7.13 1.90
C GLN A 381 -13.37 -6.94 0.43
N LEU A 382 -14.13 -6.14 -0.34
CA LEU A 382 -13.79 -5.82 -1.71
C LEU A 382 -12.39 -5.20 -1.82
N LEU A 383 -12.07 -4.23 -0.97
CA LEU A 383 -10.74 -3.64 -0.97
C LEU A 383 -9.66 -4.67 -0.65
N SER A 384 -9.86 -5.51 0.37
CA SER A 384 -8.90 -6.57 0.70
C SER A 384 -8.69 -7.56 -0.46
N PHE A 385 -9.74 -7.94 -1.18
CA PHE A 385 -9.62 -8.80 -2.36
C PHE A 385 -8.90 -8.10 -3.53
N LEU A 386 -9.14 -6.80 -3.74
CA LEU A 386 -8.42 -6.02 -4.75
C LEU A 386 -6.94 -5.86 -4.40
N GLU A 387 -6.60 -5.63 -3.13
CA GLU A 387 -5.22 -5.57 -2.62
C GLU A 387 -4.50 -6.92 -2.76
N MET A 388 -5.19 -8.02 -2.44
CA MET A 388 -4.69 -9.38 -2.63
C MET A 388 -4.73 -9.85 -4.09
N ARG A 389 -5.26 -9.02 -5.00
CA ARG A 389 -5.44 -9.31 -6.44
C ARG A 389 -6.26 -10.57 -6.70
N ASP A 390 -7.17 -10.91 -5.78
CA ASP A 390 -8.15 -11.98 -5.97
C ASP A 390 -9.38 -11.43 -6.68
N PHE A 391 -9.28 -11.33 -8.00
CA PHE A 391 -10.35 -10.80 -8.82
C PHE A 391 -11.57 -11.72 -8.92
N GLY A 392 -11.44 -13.00 -8.53
CA GLY A 392 -12.57 -13.95 -8.54
C GLY A 392 -13.53 -13.67 -7.39
N GLU A 393 -13.00 -13.59 -6.17
CA GLU A 393 -13.81 -13.23 -4.99
C GLU A 393 -14.23 -11.75 -5.04
N ALA A 394 -13.38 -10.84 -5.51
CA ALA A 394 -13.73 -9.42 -5.65
C ALA A 394 -14.99 -9.22 -6.49
N GLU A 395 -15.14 -9.93 -7.62
CA GLU A 395 -16.33 -9.84 -8.48
C GLU A 395 -17.60 -10.28 -7.74
N LYS A 396 -17.54 -11.36 -6.96
CA LYS A 396 -18.69 -11.82 -6.15
C LYS A 396 -19.11 -10.75 -5.14
N VAL A 397 -18.15 -10.10 -4.49
CA VAL A 397 -18.44 -9.00 -3.55
C VAL A 397 -19.02 -7.78 -4.26
N VAL A 398 -18.52 -7.40 -5.45
CA VAL A 398 -19.11 -6.33 -6.26
C VAL A 398 -20.58 -6.60 -6.57
N VAL A 399 -20.92 -7.85 -6.92
CA VAL A 399 -22.32 -8.25 -7.16
C VAL A 399 -23.16 -8.12 -5.89
N ARG A 400 -22.65 -8.57 -4.72
CA ARG A 400 -23.36 -8.39 -3.43
C ARG A 400 -23.59 -6.91 -3.12
N LEU A 401 -22.57 -6.06 -3.27
CA LEU A 401 -22.66 -4.62 -3.04
C LEU A 401 -23.68 -3.95 -3.97
N ARG A 402 -23.69 -4.33 -5.25
CA ARG A 402 -24.68 -3.87 -6.23
C ARG A 402 -26.11 -4.24 -5.85
N THR A 403 -26.32 -5.42 -5.26
CA THR A 403 -27.66 -5.82 -4.78
C THR A 403 -28.05 -5.14 -3.47
N ALA A 404 -27.08 -4.81 -2.61
CA ALA A 404 -27.31 -4.21 -1.31
C ALA A 404 -27.63 -2.71 -1.41
N ALA A 405 -26.94 -1.98 -2.29
CA ALA A 405 -27.03 -0.52 -2.41
C ALA A 405 -27.36 -0.10 -3.84
N LYS A 406 -28.42 0.68 -4.02
CA LYS A 406 -28.86 1.14 -5.35
C LYS A 406 -27.92 2.17 -5.97
N ASP A 407 -27.26 2.95 -5.13
CA ASP A 407 -26.40 4.06 -5.48
C ASP A 407 -24.91 3.68 -5.58
N PHE A 408 -24.57 2.40 -5.40
CA PHE A 408 -23.21 1.92 -5.51
C PHE A 408 -22.71 1.92 -6.97
N ASP A 409 -21.63 2.67 -7.22
CA ASP A 409 -20.92 2.70 -8.50
C ASP A 409 -20.09 1.43 -8.71
N TYR A 410 -20.77 0.36 -9.14
CA TYR A 410 -20.16 -0.93 -9.41
C TYR A 410 -19.29 -0.91 -10.68
N ALA A 411 -19.45 0.09 -11.56
CA ALA A 411 -18.76 0.14 -12.84
C ALA A 411 -17.24 0.32 -12.66
N LYS A 412 -16.81 1.13 -11.69
CA LYS A 412 -15.37 1.32 -11.38
C LYS A 412 -14.66 0.03 -10.95
N PRO A 413 -15.08 -0.66 -9.87
CA PRO A 413 -14.41 -1.89 -9.46
C PRO A 413 -14.55 -3.00 -10.50
N GLN A 414 -15.69 -3.08 -11.21
CA GLN A 414 -15.87 -4.05 -12.30
C GLN A 414 -14.90 -3.78 -13.45
N ALA A 415 -14.76 -2.54 -13.91
CA ALA A 415 -13.83 -2.18 -14.97
C ALA A 415 -12.36 -2.46 -14.58
N ALA A 416 -11.99 -2.21 -13.32
CA ALA A 416 -10.66 -2.54 -12.82
C ALA A 416 -10.40 -4.06 -12.84
N ILE A 417 -11.39 -4.86 -12.40
CA ILE A 417 -11.34 -6.33 -12.43
C ILE A 417 -11.22 -6.84 -13.87
N GLU A 418 -12.08 -6.39 -14.78
CA GLU A 418 -12.08 -6.80 -16.19
C GLU A 418 -10.77 -6.39 -16.88
N THR A 419 -10.28 -5.18 -16.63
CA THR A 419 -8.99 -4.71 -17.16
C THR A 419 -7.83 -5.60 -16.67
N ALA A 420 -7.78 -5.91 -15.37
CA ALA A 420 -6.73 -6.77 -14.84
C ALA A 420 -6.81 -8.21 -15.42
N ARG A 421 -8.02 -8.76 -15.56
CA ARG A 421 -8.25 -10.07 -16.20
C ARG A 421 -7.79 -10.06 -17.66
N THR A 422 -8.23 -9.10 -18.46
CA THR A 422 -7.88 -9.00 -19.88
C THR A 422 -6.36 -8.83 -20.09
N ILE A 423 -5.69 -8.00 -19.28
CA ILE A 423 -4.23 -7.85 -19.35
C ILE A 423 -3.53 -9.16 -18.95
N SER A 424 -3.94 -9.82 -17.86
CA SER A 424 -3.37 -11.12 -17.46
C SER A 424 -3.56 -12.18 -18.56
N GLU A 425 -4.74 -12.22 -19.19
CA GLU A 425 -5.03 -13.14 -20.29
C GLU A 425 -4.19 -12.84 -21.54
N MET A 426 -4.01 -11.57 -21.90
CA MET A 426 -3.13 -11.17 -23.01
C MET A 426 -1.69 -11.63 -22.76
N ARG A 427 -1.19 -11.50 -21.52
CA ARG A 427 0.14 -11.99 -21.12
C ARG A 427 0.25 -13.51 -21.21
N LEU A 428 -0.80 -14.23 -20.81
CA LEU A 428 -0.86 -15.69 -20.99
C LEU A 428 -0.88 -16.11 -22.45
N GLN A 429 -1.56 -15.37 -23.32
CA GLN A 429 -1.55 -15.61 -24.77
C GLN A 429 -0.16 -15.35 -25.36
N ALA A 430 0.52 -14.28 -24.93
CA ALA A 430 1.90 -14.01 -25.31
C ALA A 430 2.85 -15.13 -24.84
N ALA A 431 2.68 -15.62 -23.62
CA ALA A 431 3.43 -16.76 -23.11
C ALA A 431 3.18 -18.03 -23.96
N ARG A 432 1.93 -18.33 -24.31
CA ARG A 432 1.61 -19.45 -25.23
C ARG A 432 2.31 -19.30 -26.58
N ALA A 433 2.30 -18.09 -27.15
CA ALA A 433 2.97 -17.82 -28.42
C ALA A 433 4.50 -17.98 -28.32
N ALA A 434 5.11 -17.56 -27.20
CA ALA A 434 6.53 -17.76 -26.93
C ALA A 434 6.88 -19.25 -26.76
N ALA A 435 6.03 -20.01 -26.06
CA ALA A 435 6.20 -21.45 -25.87
C ALA A 435 6.18 -22.21 -27.22
N VAL A 436 5.27 -21.86 -28.13
CA VAL A 436 5.22 -22.46 -29.49
C VAL A 436 6.48 -22.12 -30.30
N LYS A 437 7.05 -20.93 -30.12
CA LYS A 437 8.29 -20.50 -30.78
C LYS A 437 9.56 -21.08 -30.15
N GLY A 438 9.46 -21.78 -29.02
CA GLY A 438 10.61 -22.31 -28.26
C GLY A 438 11.39 -21.26 -27.46
N ASP A 439 10.87 -20.03 -27.33
CA ASP A 439 11.52 -18.95 -26.57
C ASP A 439 11.17 -19.08 -25.07
N GLN A 440 12.00 -19.84 -24.36
CA GLN A 440 11.83 -20.12 -22.93
C GLN A 440 11.99 -18.86 -22.06
N VAL A 441 12.76 -17.87 -22.51
CA VAL A 441 13.00 -16.63 -21.75
C VAL A 441 11.77 -15.74 -21.81
N ALA A 442 11.21 -15.54 -23.01
CA ALA A 442 9.96 -14.80 -23.18
C ALA A 442 8.77 -15.53 -22.54
N TYR A 443 8.74 -16.87 -22.56
CA TYR A 443 7.73 -17.64 -21.86
C TYR A 443 7.76 -17.36 -20.34
N ALA A 444 8.92 -17.51 -19.70
CA ALA A 444 9.05 -17.31 -18.26
C ALA A 444 8.73 -15.87 -17.83
N SER A 445 9.12 -14.86 -18.62
CA SER A 445 8.85 -13.46 -18.30
C SER A 445 7.36 -13.12 -18.40
N GLU A 446 6.67 -13.57 -19.45
CA GLU A 446 5.24 -13.30 -19.66
C GLU A 446 4.36 -14.06 -18.65
N ILE A 447 4.74 -15.29 -18.26
CA ILE A 447 4.08 -16.02 -17.16
C ILE A 447 4.24 -15.28 -15.84
N LYS A 448 5.45 -14.82 -15.52
CA LYS A 448 5.70 -14.05 -14.29
C LYS A 448 4.88 -12.76 -14.28
N ALA A 449 4.85 -12.02 -15.39
CA ALA A 449 4.03 -10.82 -15.52
C ALA A 449 2.53 -11.11 -15.37
N ALA A 450 2.03 -12.21 -15.95
CA ALA A 450 0.65 -12.64 -15.80
C ALA A 450 0.30 -12.99 -14.34
N ALA A 451 1.21 -13.70 -13.65
CA ALA A 451 1.07 -14.10 -12.25
C ALA A 451 1.20 -12.93 -11.28
N GLU A 452 2.06 -11.95 -11.57
CA GLU A 452 2.09 -10.70 -10.82
C GLU A 452 0.76 -9.98 -10.92
N ILE A 453 0.14 -9.93 -12.12
CA ILE A 453 -1.14 -9.24 -12.33
C ILE A 453 -2.30 -9.92 -11.61
N TRP A 454 -2.46 -11.23 -11.80
CA TRP A 454 -3.51 -12.02 -11.19
C TRP A 454 -2.95 -13.37 -10.72
N PRO A 455 -2.49 -13.45 -9.46
CA PRO A 455 -1.85 -14.65 -8.94
C PRO A 455 -2.77 -15.87 -8.91
N THR A 456 -4.06 -15.66 -8.65
CA THR A 456 -5.07 -16.72 -8.55
C THR A 456 -5.71 -17.08 -9.89
N ASN A 457 -5.14 -16.64 -11.03
CA ASN A 457 -5.70 -16.93 -12.35
C ASN A 457 -5.71 -18.45 -12.63
N PRO A 458 -6.89 -19.09 -12.85
CA PRO A 458 -6.96 -20.53 -13.12
C PRO A 458 -6.22 -20.93 -14.40
N LYS A 459 -6.13 -20.02 -15.39
CA LYS A 459 -5.46 -20.27 -16.67
C LYS A 459 -3.93 -20.39 -16.54
N LEU A 460 -3.32 -19.87 -15.47
CA LEU A 460 -1.89 -20.07 -15.17
C LEU A 460 -1.58 -21.55 -14.90
N ARG A 461 -2.43 -22.21 -14.09
CA ARG A 461 -2.31 -23.64 -13.80
C ARG A 461 -2.54 -24.49 -15.04
N GLU A 462 -3.55 -24.14 -15.85
CA GLU A 462 -3.81 -24.84 -17.11
C GLU A 462 -2.63 -24.75 -18.08
N LEU A 463 -2.03 -23.56 -18.22
CA LEU A 463 -0.88 -23.36 -19.10
C LEU A 463 0.36 -24.13 -18.62
N SER A 464 0.63 -24.14 -17.32
CA SER A 464 1.71 -24.95 -16.74
C SER A 464 1.51 -26.45 -17.01
N ASN A 465 0.28 -26.95 -16.85
CA ASN A 465 -0.03 -28.36 -17.10
C ASN A 465 0.10 -28.71 -18.60
N MET A 466 -0.34 -27.81 -19.48
CA MET A 466 -0.25 -28.00 -20.94
C MET A 466 1.21 -28.06 -21.42
N VAL A 467 2.10 -27.21 -20.90
CA VAL A 467 3.51 -27.22 -21.27
C VAL A 467 4.20 -28.51 -20.82
N GLY A 468 3.90 -29.00 -19.61
CA GLY A 468 4.42 -30.29 -19.14
C GLY A 468 3.94 -31.48 -19.98
N GLN A 469 2.68 -31.48 -20.41
CA GLN A 469 2.14 -32.52 -21.28
C GLN A 469 2.73 -32.47 -22.70
N ASN A 470 2.92 -31.28 -23.27
CA ASN A 470 3.50 -31.13 -24.60
C ASN A 470 4.97 -31.53 -24.65
N SER A 471 5.76 -31.28 -23.59
CA SER A 471 7.14 -31.76 -23.54
C SER A 471 7.22 -33.28 -23.44
N ASP A 472 6.28 -33.91 -22.70
CA ASP A 472 6.24 -35.35 -22.52
C ASP A 472 5.84 -36.07 -23.83
N VAL A 473 4.86 -35.52 -24.56
CA VAL A 473 4.45 -36.03 -25.87
C VAL A 473 5.56 -35.87 -26.92
N GLN A 474 6.30 -34.76 -26.91
CA GLN A 474 7.46 -34.58 -27.80
C GLN A 474 8.60 -35.55 -27.46
N ALA A 475 8.93 -35.69 -26.18
CA ALA A 475 9.96 -36.62 -25.73
C ALA A 475 9.58 -38.08 -26.07
N GLN A 476 8.32 -38.45 -25.85
CA GLN A 476 7.82 -39.78 -26.20
C GLN A 476 7.81 -40.03 -27.72
N ALA A 477 7.47 -39.03 -28.53
CA ALA A 477 7.56 -39.13 -29.99
C ALA A 477 9.01 -39.32 -30.47
N LEU A 478 9.98 -38.67 -29.83
CA LEU A 478 11.40 -38.87 -30.14
C LEU A 478 11.92 -40.24 -29.68
N MET A 479 11.49 -40.73 -28.52
CA MET A 479 11.80 -42.10 -28.06
C MET A 479 11.19 -43.17 -28.98
N ASP A 480 9.96 -42.96 -29.45
CA ASP A 480 9.30 -43.82 -30.43
C ASP A 480 10.05 -43.82 -31.76
N PHE A 481 10.51 -42.67 -32.23
CA PHE A 481 11.34 -42.56 -33.43
C PHE A 481 12.63 -43.39 -33.28
N ASP A 482 13.35 -43.22 -32.18
CA ASP A 482 14.60 -43.96 -31.92
C ASP A 482 14.38 -45.46 -31.86
N ARG A 483 13.30 -45.87 -31.20
CA ARG A 483 12.89 -47.27 -31.15
C ARG A 483 12.62 -47.82 -32.55
N LEU A 484 11.86 -47.10 -33.39
CA LEU A 484 11.55 -47.54 -34.75
C LEU A 484 12.79 -47.60 -35.65
N VAL A 485 13.71 -46.65 -35.49
CA VAL A 485 15.01 -46.67 -36.19
C VAL A 485 15.83 -47.89 -35.75
N SER A 486 15.90 -48.17 -34.44
CA SER A 486 16.61 -49.34 -33.91
C SER A 486 16.02 -50.67 -34.37
N GLN A 487 14.70 -50.72 -34.53
CA GLN A 487 13.96 -51.88 -35.03
C GLN A 487 14.00 -51.99 -36.56
N ARG A 488 14.67 -51.06 -37.26
CA ARG A 488 14.69 -50.94 -38.73
C ARG A 488 13.30 -50.85 -39.36
N ASN A 489 12.30 -50.38 -38.59
CA ASN A 489 10.94 -50.22 -39.07
C ASN A 489 10.76 -48.84 -39.72
N TYR A 490 11.47 -48.63 -40.82
CA TYR A 490 11.52 -47.37 -41.55
C TYR A 490 10.18 -46.98 -42.17
N ARG A 491 9.31 -47.96 -42.39
CA ARG A 491 8.02 -47.71 -43.02
C ARG A 491 7.00 -47.09 -42.09
N GLN A 492 6.96 -47.53 -40.84
CA GLN A 492 6.12 -46.88 -39.84
C GLN A 492 6.56 -45.42 -39.63
N ILE A 493 7.87 -45.15 -39.69
CA ILE A 493 8.42 -43.78 -39.68
C ILE A 493 7.92 -42.98 -40.89
N TYR A 494 7.92 -43.56 -42.08
CA TYR A 494 7.45 -42.90 -43.31
C TYR A 494 5.94 -42.60 -43.28
N ASN A 495 5.13 -43.53 -42.76
CA ASN A 495 3.69 -43.33 -42.62
C ASN A 495 3.36 -42.22 -41.60
N ASP A 496 4.08 -42.20 -40.48
CA ASP A 496 3.92 -41.21 -39.42
C ASP A 496 4.84 -39.99 -39.60
N LYS A 497 5.29 -39.71 -40.83
CA LYS A 497 6.29 -38.66 -41.13
C LYS A 497 5.93 -37.29 -40.56
N ALA A 498 4.66 -36.90 -40.56
CA ALA A 498 4.21 -35.62 -40.03
C ALA A 498 4.41 -35.52 -38.50
N ARG A 499 4.19 -36.63 -37.77
CA ARG A 499 4.38 -36.72 -36.32
C ARG A 499 5.86 -36.55 -35.96
N PHE A 500 6.75 -37.23 -36.67
CA PHE A 500 8.19 -37.17 -36.39
C PHE A 500 8.84 -35.87 -36.88
N LEU A 501 8.41 -35.31 -38.02
CA LEU A 501 8.86 -34.00 -38.49
C LEU A 501 8.52 -32.88 -37.50
N ALA A 502 7.33 -32.94 -36.88
CA ALA A 502 6.92 -31.97 -35.87
C ALA A 502 7.68 -32.13 -34.55
N ALA A 503 8.00 -33.36 -34.15
CA ALA A 503 8.75 -33.65 -32.93
C ALA A 503 10.24 -33.32 -33.04
N SER A 504 10.84 -33.41 -34.24
CA SER A 504 12.29 -33.23 -34.46
C SER A 504 12.70 -31.80 -34.87
N ILE A 505 11.79 -30.81 -34.82
CA ILE A 505 12.06 -29.43 -35.28
C ILE A 505 13.27 -28.79 -34.56
N ASN A 506 13.46 -29.14 -33.29
CA ASN A 506 14.51 -28.56 -32.44
C ASN A 506 15.73 -29.50 -32.26
N ASP A 507 15.81 -30.62 -32.98
CA ASP A 507 16.93 -31.59 -32.91
C ASP A 507 17.55 -31.80 -34.31
N PRO A 508 18.63 -31.06 -34.64
CA PRO A 508 19.26 -31.13 -35.95
C PRO A 508 19.84 -32.51 -36.28
N ALA A 509 20.32 -33.25 -35.29
CA ALA A 509 20.94 -34.56 -35.52
C ALA A 509 19.89 -35.59 -35.94
N ARG A 510 18.74 -35.61 -35.27
CA ARG A 510 17.62 -36.50 -35.59
C ARG A 510 16.88 -36.08 -36.85
N GLN A 511 16.86 -34.79 -37.16
CA GLN A 511 16.30 -34.29 -38.42
C GLN A 511 17.07 -34.81 -39.64
N VAL A 512 18.40 -34.90 -39.56
CA VAL A 512 19.23 -35.50 -40.62
C VAL A 512 18.97 -37.00 -40.76
N GLN A 513 18.78 -37.71 -39.66
CA GLN A 513 18.44 -39.14 -39.70
C GLN A 513 17.04 -39.38 -40.29
N LEU A 514 16.05 -38.60 -39.86
CA LEU A 514 14.69 -38.67 -40.38
C LEU A 514 14.64 -38.35 -41.87
N SER A 515 15.33 -37.31 -42.34
CA SER A 515 15.35 -36.96 -43.76
C SER A 515 15.95 -38.07 -44.62
N LYS A 516 17.02 -38.73 -44.15
CA LYS A 516 17.58 -39.90 -44.82
C LYS A 516 16.56 -41.03 -44.93
N VAL A 517 15.90 -41.40 -43.83
CA VAL A 517 14.87 -42.46 -43.81
C VAL A 517 13.71 -42.12 -44.76
N LEU A 518 13.26 -40.86 -44.77
CA LEU A 518 12.17 -40.43 -45.64
C LEU A 518 12.54 -40.46 -47.13
N ASN A 519 13.78 -40.13 -47.47
CA ASN A 519 14.27 -40.19 -48.85
C ASN A 519 14.42 -41.64 -49.31
N ASP A 520 15.10 -42.47 -48.51
CA ASP A 520 15.33 -43.89 -48.82
C ASP A 520 13.99 -44.62 -49.02
N MET A 521 13.01 -44.37 -48.15
CA MET A 521 11.67 -44.97 -48.27
C MET A 521 10.84 -44.37 -49.39
N GLY A 522 10.99 -43.07 -49.66
CA GLY A 522 10.36 -42.43 -50.81
C GLY A 522 10.82 -43.04 -52.15
N GLU A 523 12.09 -43.39 -52.27
CA GLU A 523 12.62 -44.11 -53.45
C GLU A 523 12.03 -45.53 -53.56
N VAL A 524 11.93 -46.25 -52.44
CA VAL A 524 11.35 -47.61 -52.43
C VAL A 524 9.87 -47.58 -52.84
N GLU A 525 9.06 -46.67 -52.28
CA GLU A 525 7.66 -46.51 -52.66
C GLU A 525 7.50 -46.10 -54.13
N MET A 526 8.36 -45.21 -54.63
CA MET A 526 8.36 -44.84 -56.05
C MET A 526 8.62 -46.05 -56.95
N VAL A 527 9.56 -46.91 -56.59
CA VAL A 527 9.86 -48.14 -57.34
C VAL A 527 8.73 -49.15 -57.22
N ILE A 528 8.11 -49.32 -56.05
CA ILE A 528 6.94 -50.18 -55.84
C ILE A 528 5.79 -49.74 -56.74
N HIS A 529 5.45 -48.45 -56.74
CA HIS A 529 4.40 -47.89 -57.59
C HIS A 529 4.74 -48.02 -59.08
N GLY A 530 5.96 -47.63 -59.48
CA GLY A 530 6.42 -47.73 -60.87
C GLY A 530 6.43 -49.15 -61.39
N ALA A 531 6.88 -50.12 -60.58
CA ALA A 531 6.86 -51.53 -60.93
C ALA A 531 5.44 -52.10 -60.97
N THR A 532 4.56 -51.69 -60.06
CA THR A 532 3.15 -52.14 -60.06
C THR A 532 2.42 -51.70 -61.32
N GLU A 533 2.65 -50.47 -61.78
CA GLU A 533 2.08 -49.98 -63.04
C GLU A 533 2.73 -50.66 -64.26
N THR A 534 4.05 -50.79 -64.28
CA THR A 534 4.78 -51.46 -65.36
C THR A 534 4.44 -52.95 -65.46
N ALA A 535 4.06 -53.59 -64.36
CA ALA A 535 3.67 -55.00 -64.33
C ALA A 535 2.42 -55.28 -65.17
N ARG A 536 1.60 -54.25 -65.47
CA ARG A 536 0.42 -54.38 -66.35
C ARG A 536 0.81 -54.55 -67.82
N SER A 537 1.93 -53.97 -68.25
CA SER A 537 2.39 -54.01 -69.65
C SER A 537 3.57 -54.97 -69.85
N SER A 538 4.51 -55.05 -68.90
CA SER A 538 5.67 -55.93 -68.96
C SER A 538 6.07 -56.45 -67.56
N PRO A 539 5.66 -57.68 -67.19
CA PRO A 539 6.01 -58.29 -65.91
C PRO A 539 7.51 -58.47 -65.70
N ALA A 540 8.25 -58.80 -66.77
CA ALA A 540 9.71 -58.97 -66.72
C ALA A 540 10.43 -57.67 -66.35
N GLN A 541 10.01 -56.54 -66.93
CA GLN A 541 10.57 -55.23 -66.63
C GLN A 541 10.28 -54.79 -65.20
N ALA A 542 9.05 -55.00 -64.74
CA ALA A 542 8.64 -54.69 -63.37
C ALA A 542 9.43 -55.49 -62.35
N TRP A 543 9.67 -56.79 -62.62
CA TRP A 543 10.48 -57.63 -61.75
C TRP A 543 11.92 -57.12 -61.64
N GLU A 544 12.56 -56.73 -62.75
CA GLU A 544 13.93 -56.20 -62.70
C GLU A 544 14.05 -54.90 -61.87
N MET A 545 13.07 -54.00 -61.99
CA MET A 545 13.04 -52.75 -61.22
C MET A 545 12.97 -53.03 -59.71
N VAL A 546 12.13 -54.00 -59.32
CA VAL A 546 11.96 -54.41 -57.92
C VAL A 546 13.17 -55.20 -57.43
N GLU A 547 13.71 -56.12 -58.22
CA GLU A 547 14.90 -56.91 -57.89
C GLU A 547 16.10 -56.03 -57.55
N LYS A 548 16.34 -54.99 -58.36
CA LYS A 548 17.45 -54.05 -58.16
C LYS A 548 17.34 -53.29 -56.84
N LYS A 549 16.14 -52.88 -56.43
CA LYS A 549 15.91 -52.21 -55.15
C LYS A 549 15.80 -53.18 -53.98
N ALA A 550 15.30 -54.39 -54.17
CA ALA A 550 15.23 -55.43 -53.14
C ALA A 550 16.63 -55.89 -52.70
N LEU A 551 17.62 -55.83 -53.59
CA LEU A 551 19.03 -56.06 -53.23
C LEU A 551 19.61 -54.94 -52.34
N GLN A 552 19.10 -53.71 -52.46
CA GLN A 552 19.52 -52.57 -51.64
C GLN A 552 18.76 -52.49 -50.31
N PHE A 553 17.49 -52.91 -50.31
CA PHE A 553 16.59 -52.91 -49.14
C PHE A 553 15.97 -54.30 -48.93
N PRO A 554 16.75 -55.29 -48.47
CA PRO A 554 16.29 -56.68 -48.32
C PRO A 554 15.28 -56.87 -47.18
N ASP A 555 15.26 -55.94 -46.22
CA ASP A 555 14.42 -56.02 -45.02
C ASP A 555 13.00 -55.44 -45.24
N ASP A 556 12.68 -54.89 -46.42
CA ASP A 556 11.35 -54.32 -46.69
C ASP A 556 10.31 -55.40 -47.06
N PRO A 557 9.21 -55.53 -46.29
CA PRO A 557 8.26 -56.63 -46.46
C PRO A 557 7.37 -56.49 -47.71
N GLU A 558 7.00 -55.28 -48.13
CA GLU A 558 6.16 -55.14 -49.34
C GLU A 558 6.98 -55.23 -50.61
N LEU A 559 8.20 -54.70 -50.61
CA LEU A 559 9.12 -54.88 -51.71
C LEU A 559 9.42 -56.37 -51.93
N THR A 560 9.62 -57.13 -50.85
CA THR A 560 9.81 -58.58 -50.90
C THR A 560 8.57 -59.32 -51.39
N ARG A 561 7.38 -58.91 -50.93
CA ARG A 561 6.11 -59.49 -51.40
C ARG A 561 5.88 -59.21 -52.89
N LEU A 562 6.07 -57.96 -53.33
CA LEU A 562 5.93 -57.57 -54.72
C LEU A 562 6.94 -58.29 -55.61
N ARG A 563 8.19 -58.46 -55.14
CA ARG A 563 9.22 -59.25 -55.82
C ARG A 563 8.76 -60.69 -56.04
N ALA A 564 8.20 -61.33 -55.02
CA ALA A 564 7.70 -62.70 -55.11
C ALA A 564 6.51 -62.81 -56.09
N ASP A 565 5.53 -61.91 -55.98
CA ASP A 565 4.36 -61.86 -56.86
C ASP A 565 4.75 -61.65 -58.34
N LEU A 566 5.70 -60.74 -58.59
CA LEU A 566 6.23 -60.49 -59.94
C LEU A 566 7.09 -61.66 -60.43
N GLY A 567 7.80 -62.35 -59.52
CA GLY A 567 8.58 -63.54 -59.85
C GLY A 567 7.72 -64.69 -60.38
N VAL A 568 6.50 -64.86 -59.84
CA VAL A 568 5.52 -65.82 -60.36
C VAL A 568 5.00 -65.39 -61.74
N LYS A 569 4.67 -64.11 -61.91
CA LYS A 569 4.15 -63.56 -63.18
C LYS A 569 5.17 -63.55 -64.32
N ALA A 570 6.45 -63.41 -63.99
CA ALA A 570 7.57 -63.42 -64.93
C ALA A 570 8.43 -64.70 -64.81
N SER A 571 7.82 -65.82 -64.43
CA SER A 571 8.52 -67.07 -64.08
C SER A 571 9.51 -67.57 -65.14
N ASP A 572 9.13 -67.54 -66.42
CA ASP A 572 10.02 -67.96 -67.53
C ASP A 572 11.25 -67.07 -67.66
N PHE A 573 11.08 -65.76 -67.44
CA PHE A 573 12.16 -64.77 -67.50
C PHE A 573 13.08 -64.88 -66.28
N VAL A 574 12.52 -64.94 -65.08
CA VAL A 574 13.26 -65.09 -63.83
C VAL A 574 14.05 -66.39 -63.82
N SER A 575 13.44 -67.50 -64.26
CA SER A 575 14.13 -68.80 -64.35
C SER A 575 15.30 -68.76 -65.33
N ALA A 576 15.18 -68.04 -66.45
CA ALA A 576 16.29 -67.90 -67.39
C ALA A 576 17.45 -67.06 -66.83
N ILE A 577 17.15 -65.99 -66.07
CA ILE A 577 18.17 -65.21 -65.38
C ILE A 577 18.85 -66.03 -64.27
N GLU A 578 18.07 -66.76 -63.48
CA GLU A 578 18.56 -67.57 -62.37
C GLU A 578 19.42 -68.76 -62.84
N HIS A 579 18.98 -69.49 -63.88
CA HIS A 579 19.83 -70.50 -64.52
C HIS A 579 21.10 -69.88 -65.12
N GLY A 580 21.00 -68.68 -65.71
CA GLY A 580 22.15 -67.91 -66.17
C GLY A 580 23.18 -67.67 -65.06
N ARG A 581 22.73 -67.20 -63.88
CA ARG A 581 23.57 -66.99 -62.70
C ARG A 581 24.18 -68.27 -62.16
N GLN A 582 23.38 -69.34 -62.03
CA GLN A 582 23.87 -70.63 -61.53
C GLN A 582 24.94 -71.26 -62.43
N HIS A 583 24.79 -71.14 -63.76
CA HIS A 583 25.81 -71.61 -64.70
C HIS A 583 27.04 -70.70 -64.72
N GLU A 584 26.88 -69.40 -64.49
CA GLU A 584 27.98 -68.43 -64.30
C GLU A 584 28.80 -68.78 -63.05
N GLU A 585 28.16 -69.05 -61.92
CA GLU A 585 28.82 -69.50 -60.67
C GLU A 585 29.55 -70.83 -60.85
N LYS A 586 28.99 -71.76 -61.64
CA LYS A 586 29.61 -73.06 -62.00
C LYS A 586 30.70 -72.93 -63.06
N ARG A 587 31.07 -71.71 -63.49
CA ARG A 587 32.04 -71.41 -64.55
C ARG A 587 31.71 -72.04 -65.92
N GLN A 588 30.44 -72.36 -66.18
CA GLN A 588 29.97 -72.95 -67.43
C GLN A 588 29.56 -71.85 -68.42
N ILE A 589 30.55 -71.12 -68.92
CA ILE A 589 30.36 -69.85 -69.64
C ILE A 589 29.42 -69.98 -70.86
N GLY A 590 29.56 -71.04 -71.67
CA GLY A 590 28.72 -71.25 -72.86
C GLY A 590 27.25 -71.49 -72.52
N SER A 591 26.98 -72.24 -71.45
CA SER A 591 25.62 -72.49 -70.97
C SER A 591 25.02 -71.23 -70.33
N ALA A 592 25.80 -70.54 -69.50
CA ALA A 592 25.39 -69.27 -68.89
C ALA A 592 25.04 -68.21 -69.94
N LEU A 593 25.85 -68.08 -70.99
CA LEU A 593 25.62 -67.13 -72.09
C LEU A 593 24.32 -67.46 -72.84
N SER A 594 24.04 -68.75 -73.08
CA SER A 594 22.82 -69.18 -73.76
C SER A 594 21.55 -68.82 -72.97
N TRP A 595 21.59 -68.95 -71.65
CA TRP A 595 20.48 -68.58 -70.76
C TRP A 595 20.29 -67.07 -70.67
N TYR A 596 21.35 -66.27 -70.58
CA TYR A 596 21.23 -64.81 -70.64
C TYR A 596 20.76 -64.30 -72.01
N LEU A 597 21.17 -64.93 -73.12
CA LEU A 597 20.64 -64.60 -74.45
C LEU A 597 19.16 -64.98 -74.59
N LYS A 598 18.74 -66.08 -73.98
CA LYS A 598 17.31 -66.46 -73.88
C LYS A 598 16.53 -65.42 -73.07
N ALA A 599 17.06 -64.94 -71.95
CA ALA A 599 16.47 -63.86 -71.16
C ALA A 599 16.37 -62.55 -71.97
N ARG A 600 17.41 -62.18 -72.71
CA ARG A 600 17.42 -61.00 -73.59
C ARG A 600 16.41 -61.09 -74.75
N ARG A 601 16.11 -62.30 -75.23
CA ARG A 601 15.06 -62.51 -76.24
C ARG A 601 13.67 -62.26 -75.67
N MET A 602 13.43 -62.63 -74.41
CA MET A 602 12.14 -62.43 -73.73
C MET A 602 11.94 -60.98 -73.29
N HIS A 603 13.00 -60.32 -72.82
CA HIS A 603 12.98 -58.89 -72.49
C HIS A 603 14.21 -58.18 -73.08
N PRO A 604 14.10 -57.59 -74.29
CA PRO A 604 15.22 -56.94 -74.96
C PRO A 604 15.92 -55.80 -74.19
N PRO A 605 15.21 -54.94 -73.43
CA PRO A 605 15.86 -53.87 -72.66
C PRO A 605 16.36 -54.32 -71.27
N SER A 606 16.37 -55.63 -70.97
CA SER A 606 16.84 -56.19 -69.70
C SER A 606 18.26 -55.74 -69.35
N GLU A 607 18.43 -55.12 -68.17
CA GLU A 607 19.76 -54.76 -67.67
C GLU A 607 20.50 -56.00 -67.16
N PHE A 608 19.82 -56.90 -66.45
CA PHE A 608 20.44 -58.11 -65.89
C PHE A 608 20.97 -59.06 -66.97
N ALA A 609 20.20 -59.29 -68.05
CA ALA A 609 20.65 -60.11 -69.16
C ALA A 609 21.79 -59.45 -69.94
N ARG A 610 21.74 -58.12 -70.13
CA ARG A 610 22.81 -57.37 -70.80
C ARG A 610 24.10 -57.42 -70.01
N ASP A 611 24.04 -57.21 -68.70
CA ASP A 611 25.21 -57.18 -67.84
C ASP A 611 25.79 -58.60 -67.65
N GLY A 612 24.94 -59.62 -67.55
CA GLY A 612 25.35 -61.03 -67.58
C GLY A 612 26.07 -61.41 -68.89
N VAL A 613 25.51 -61.03 -70.05
CA VAL A 613 26.18 -61.23 -71.35
C VAL A 613 27.52 -60.50 -71.41
N LYS A 614 27.60 -59.25 -70.94
CA LYS A 614 28.86 -58.48 -70.93
C LYS A 614 29.93 -59.15 -70.08
N ARG A 615 29.62 -59.53 -68.83
CA ARG A 615 30.55 -60.21 -67.93
C ARG A 615 31.09 -61.50 -68.56
N LEU A 616 30.20 -62.33 -69.12
CA LEU A 616 30.62 -63.58 -69.74
C LEU A 616 31.44 -63.37 -71.02
N VAL A 617 31.11 -62.38 -71.83
CA VAL A 617 31.88 -62.04 -73.04
C VAL A 617 33.27 -61.52 -72.68
N GLU A 618 33.42 -60.77 -71.60
CA GLU A 618 34.73 -60.36 -71.07
C GLU A 618 35.55 -61.57 -70.60
N VAL A 619 34.94 -62.50 -69.88
CA VAL A 619 35.61 -63.75 -69.47
C VAL A 619 36.03 -64.60 -70.68
N VAL A 620 35.20 -64.68 -71.74
CA VAL A 620 35.56 -65.39 -72.98
C VAL A 620 36.67 -64.68 -73.75
N LYS A 621 36.67 -63.34 -73.78
CA LYS A 621 37.72 -62.54 -74.45
C LYS A 621 39.07 -62.64 -73.75
N ASN A 622 39.07 -62.75 -72.43
CA ASN A 622 40.30 -62.80 -71.63
C ASN A 622 40.94 -64.21 -71.63
N GLY A 623 40.23 -65.24 -72.09
CA GLY A 623 40.74 -66.62 -72.15
C GLY A 623 40.98 -67.22 -70.76
N ASP A 624 41.18 -68.53 -70.68
CA ASP A 624 41.35 -69.31 -69.44
C ASP A 624 42.72 -69.03 -68.77
N GLN A 625 42.98 -67.77 -68.39
CA GLN A 625 44.13 -67.40 -67.58
C GLN A 625 43.80 -67.60 -66.08
N PRO A 626 44.69 -68.28 -65.31
CA PRO A 626 44.55 -68.34 -63.86
C PRO A 626 44.65 -66.92 -63.28
N PRO A 627 44.01 -66.66 -62.11
CA PRO A 627 43.97 -65.32 -61.53
C PRO A 627 45.39 -64.77 -61.33
N GLU A 628 45.64 -63.59 -61.86
CA GLU A 628 46.81 -62.78 -61.51
C GLU A 628 46.75 -62.51 -60.00
N ALA A 629 47.75 -63.02 -59.29
CA ALA A 629 47.87 -62.89 -57.84
C ALA A 629 47.98 -61.41 -57.49
N ALA A 630 46.95 -60.85 -56.85
CA ALA A 630 47.07 -59.58 -56.17
C ALA A 630 48.05 -59.74 -54.99
N PRO A 631 49.09 -58.90 -54.87
CA PRO A 631 49.99 -58.94 -53.73
C PRO A 631 49.29 -58.40 -52.47
N GLY A 632 49.24 -59.26 -51.45
CA GLY A 632 49.32 -58.90 -50.03
C GLY A 632 48.21 -58.00 -49.45
N SER A 633 47.19 -58.61 -48.86
CA SER A 633 46.69 -58.13 -47.57
C SER A 633 47.02 -59.18 -46.52
N VAL A 634 47.74 -58.69 -45.52
CA VAL A 634 48.42 -59.38 -44.44
C VAL A 634 47.42 -60.15 -43.57
N GLU A 635 47.83 -61.35 -43.17
CA GLU A 635 47.25 -62.14 -42.09
C GLU A 635 47.01 -61.28 -40.84
N THR A 636 45.81 -61.34 -40.27
CA THR A 636 45.70 -61.39 -38.81
C THR A 636 44.79 -62.53 -38.41
N THR A 637 45.42 -63.43 -37.69
CA THR A 637 44.96 -64.68 -37.10
C THR A 637 44.05 -64.42 -35.90
N SER A 638 42.97 -65.21 -35.84
CA SER A 638 42.47 -65.99 -34.69
C SER A 638 42.07 -65.36 -33.34
N ALA A 639 41.00 -65.98 -32.80
CA ALA A 639 40.68 -66.25 -31.39
C ALA A 639 40.03 -65.10 -30.59
N VAL A 640 38.77 -65.22 -30.14
CA VAL A 640 38.23 -66.08 -29.05
C VAL A 640 38.68 -65.60 -27.66
N ASN A 641 37.67 -65.38 -26.81
CA ASN A 641 37.68 -64.97 -25.39
C ASN A 641 38.05 -63.49 -25.16
N ASN A 642 37.22 -62.62 -24.59
CA ASN A 642 36.24 -62.77 -23.51
C ASN A 642 35.13 -61.72 -23.66
#